data_AF-A0A368GJA7-F1
#
_entry.id   AF-A0A368GJA7-F1
#
_cell.length_a   1.000
_cell.length_b   1.000
_cell.length_c   1.000
_cell.angle_alpha   90.00
_cell.angle_beta   90.00
_cell.angle_gamma   90.00
#
_symmetry.space_group_name_H-M   'P 1'
#
loop_
_entity.id
_entity.type
_entity.pdbx_description
1 polymer ?
#
loop_
_entity_poly.entity_id
_entity_poly.type
_entity_poly.pdbx_seq_one_letter_code
_entity_poly.pdbx_strand_id
1 'polypeptide(L)'
;MSQDHSMDDDDFSSESNGQPIPAELSKVAREIDIEANVVSEELAVLEESYPQILATLQGFKRDLLFMREEVCTLRSRYESFVKSFLKLVEKNCPELIPQLQALSRKQVQLKRLKWVNRGRDLLSSCRTLMKDTRCDWTKLTEIFRNACLHAQEHIELTDNSHVTFIDGLNSLAPDLNEFARKHAKEILDTIKYPFEDSIDTRAFTDEASTIANILSLIYSIAEHTKEGTGYDEICRVLLDPIGIRFAFHFYGDRKTNDMTKPQWYLSQTLNWIQVNMPFFETVQGIVIKEHNLSKSPASVFLKYLSELSISKTKTLLKQEKVLEDVLLFSHLIDECISYETQLHDMDPDGYASNILSLFCERTVLSRWIEIENECCLDRMDEMLSAPDRWQNRFRSMEDADEFLVCNCADSFVSMLQSQQNRVRLLPDDLAQRRFLDLQLLLTDDFRKRLAQIARQSESPWSEPFPNVMNAIWYLRHVVEEWSDSCLLSGITSTGGRAVFDESSAMFKHVWNQMAEDVVTSLRVQTIDVIKPYQQHFWCVMEPRLGNTSRDITDIFCPVLMKVRTTFANTGAQISKASLEELFKRMSSALATVILEEIVDVTPFSAEGATQMLFDMENGLIPILSHIFSRCGVPPNMYYDEAFITLLGSLKLLSLSWAVITLLKDEIDQLPEEVADEKLFEMKIYGVNKERAKNLIRLRSDIEKGMDELRYPNTVIAIFFTCLTFIALFPEDLSSMSQPIVNQLIVGYAREGGKYVATGSVTLVRSRDVNILVDCGDPWNGDEILQRLSEFGVEKEGINIVVVTHGHIDHCGNLGLFKSAKIYMASNIAVNGEYDSLSEENPIMLTPDVDLNRCPGHTDHDLIVVVRNTELGCVVVAGDIFESEDDAEQWKAVSAYPEKQQKSREKILELADWIIPGHGTLFKNTKTCSANGD
;
A
#
# COMPACT_ATOMS: atom_id res chain seq x y z
N MET A 1 59.28 -17.94 38.70
CA MET A 1 60.09 -18.76 37.76
C MET A 1 59.58 -18.48 36.37
N SER A 2 60.50 -18.17 35.44
CA SER A 2 60.40 -18.01 33.97
C SER A 2 59.33 -17.02 33.43
N GLN A 3 59.63 -15.82 32.92
CA GLN A 3 60.54 -15.29 31.87
C GLN A 3 59.79 -14.93 30.57
N ASP A 4 60.09 -13.70 30.15
CA ASP A 4 59.88 -12.97 28.89
C ASP A 4 59.66 -13.75 27.59
N HIS A 5 58.86 -13.18 26.68
CA HIS A 5 59.38 -12.72 25.38
C HIS A 5 58.43 -11.73 24.67
N SER A 6 59.08 -10.73 24.06
CA SER A 6 58.58 -9.71 23.14
C SER A 6 58.53 -10.19 21.68
N MET A 7 57.81 -9.41 20.85
CA MET A 7 58.08 -9.00 19.45
C MET A 7 57.09 -9.40 18.33
N ASP A 8 56.69 -8.33 17.61
CA ASP A 8 56.52 -8.13 16.15
C ASP A 8 55.10 -8.06 15.50
N ASP A 9 54.78 -6.82 15.08
CA ASP A 9 54.34 -6.30 13.77
C ASP A 9 53.20 -6.96 12.95
N ASP A 10 52.21 -6.16 12.52
CA ASP A 10 52.15 -5.68 11.13
C ASP A 10 51.02 -4.65 10.85
N ASP A 11 51.36 -3.72 9.96
CA ASP A 11 50.66 -2.53 9.48
C ASP A 11 49.82 -2.82 8.23
N PHE A 12 48.64 -2.21 8.07
CA PHE A 12 48.03 -1.96 6.75
C PHE A 12 47.01 -0.81 6.82
N SER A 13 47.37 0.30 6.17
CA SER A 13 46.50 1.42 5.84
C SER A 13 45.97 1.29 4.41
N SER A 14 44.72 1.73 4.17
CA SER A 14 44.32 2.27 2.86
C SER A 14 43.08 3.16 2.98
N GLU A 15 43.20 4.39 2.47
CA GLU A 15 42.12 5.36 2.26
C GLU A 15 41.32 5.01 0.99
N SER A 16 39.99 5.22 1.00
CA SER A 16 39.22 5.38 -0.24
C SER A 16 38.01 6.31 -0.06
N ASN A 17 38.07 7.45 -0.77
CA ASN A 17 37.03 8.32 -1.33
C ASN A 17 35.56 8.14 -0.89
N GLY A 18 35.03 9.16 -0.22
CA GLY A 18 33.60 9.31 0.11
C GLY A 18 32.75 9.85 -1.06
N GLN A 19 31.63 9.18 -1.33
CA GLN A 19 30.48 9.74 -2.03
C GLN A 19 29.55 10.45 -1.03
N PRO A 20 28.75 11.47 -1.45
CA PRO A 20 27.85 12.16 -0.54
C PRO A 20 26.70 11.24 -0.12
N ILE A 21 26.60 11.02 1.20
CA ILE A 21 25.56 10.22 1.84
C ILE A 21 24.19 10.89 1.59
N PRO A 22 23.14 10.13 1.20
CA PRO A 22 21.78 10.67 1.02
C PRO A 22 21.29 11.42 2.26
N ALA A 23 20.56 12.52 2.08
CA ALA A 23 20.13 13.41 3.17
C ALA A 23 19.37 12.67 4.30
N GLU A 24 18.67 11.58 3.97
CA GLU A 24 17.96 10.72 4.93
C GLU A 24 18.90 9.81 5.73
N LEU A 25 19.92 9.22 5.10
CA LEU A 25 20.99 8.49 5.79
C LEU A 25 21.83 9.42 6.67
N SER A 26 22.01 10.67 6.27
CA SER A 26 22.68 11.68 7.11
C SER A 26 21.83 12.10 8.32
N LYS A 27 20.50 12.01 8.21
CA LYS A 27 19.57 12.25 9.31
C LYS A 27 19.53 11.08 10.29
N VAL A 28 19.43 9.85 9.79
CA VAL A 28 19.48 8.63 10.62
C VAL A 28 20.85 8.47 11.27
N ALA A 29 21.94 8.74 10.54
CA ALA A 29 23.29 8.75 11.12
C ALA A 29 23.44 9.81 12.22
N ARG A 30 22.81 10.99 12.06
CA ARG A 30 22.75 12.00 13.13
C ARG A 30 21.91 11.56 14.33
N GLU A 31 20.77 10.91 14.11
CA GLU A 31 19.92 10.41 15.20
C GLU A 31 20.62 9.29 15.98
N ILE A 32 21.29 8.37 15.27
CA ILE A 32 22.15 7.33 15.87
C ILE A 32 23.36 7.96 16.57
N ASP A 33 24.03 8.97 15.99
CA ASP A 33 25.12 9.67 16.66
C ASP A 33 24.64 10.43 17.90
N ILE A 34 23.42 10.98 17.90
CA ILE A 34 22.83 11.64 19.06
C ILE A 34 22.53 10.61 20.15
N GLU A 35 21.88 9.49 19.84
CA GLU A 35 21.66 8.41 20.82
C GLU A 35 22.96 7.79 21.30
N ALA A 36 23.93 7.56 20.42
CA ALA A 36 25.26 7.06 20.77
C ALA A 36 26.00 8.06 21.67
N ASN A 37 25.88 9.37 21.43
CA ASN A 37 26.46 10.39 22.31
C ASN A 37 25.75 10.46 23.67
N VAL A 38 24.42 10.29 23.74
CA VAL A 38 23.68 10.20 25.00
C VAL A 38 24.13 8.98 25.80
N VAL A 39 24.23 7.82 25.15
CA VAL A 39 24.72 6.59 25.78
C VAL A 39 26.20 6.71 26.17
N SER A 40 27.04 7.37 25.36
CA SER A 40 28.43 7.66 25.71
C SER A 40 28.57 8.68 26.84
N GLU A 41 27.70 9.68 26.96
CA GLU A 41 27.66 10.60 28.10
C GLU A 41 27.20 9.86 29.37
N GLU A 42 26.17 9.01 29.29
CA GLU A 42 25.75 8.17 30.43
C GLU A 42 26.85 7.18 30.85
N LEU A 43 27.54 6.57 29.88
CA LEU A 43 28.73 5.73 30.13
C LEU A 43 29.87 6.55 30.72
N ALA A 44 30.13 7.77 30.25
CA ALA A 44 31.16 8.65 30.81
C ALA A 44 30.83 9.08 32.24
N VAL A 45 29.56 9.36 32.54
CA VAL A 45 29.08 9.65 33.91
C VAL A 45 29.20 8.42 34.80
N LEU A 46 28.91 7.21 34.29
CA LEU A 46 29.14 5.95 34.99
C LEU A 46 30.62 5.65 35.19
N GLU A 47 31.47 5.90 34.19
CA GLU A 47 32.92 5.74 34.26
C GLU A 47 33.59 6.77 35.17
N GLU A 48 33.02 7.97 35.33
CA GLU A 48 33.48 9.00 36.26
C GLU A 48 32.99 8.72 37.71
N SER A 49 31.77 8.22 37.86
CA SER A 49 31.18 7.91 39.18
C SER A 49 31.63 6.57 39.75
N TYR A 50 31.98 5.58 38.92
CA TYR A 50 32.44 4.26 39.36
C TYR A 50 33.72 4.33 40.22
N PRO A 51 34.79 5.08 39.85
CA PRO A 51 35.94 5.31 40.71
C PRO A 51 35.58 5.96 42.04
N GLN A 52 34.61 6.87 42.08
CA GLN A 52 34.14 7.51 43.32
C GLN A 52 33.36 6.55 44.22
N ILE A 53 32.47 5.73 43.66
CA ILE A 53 31.75 4.69 44.41
C ILE A 53 32.74 3.63 44.92
N LEU A 54 33.68 3.20 44.08
CA LEU A 54 34.74 2.26 44.45
C LEU A 54 35.63 2.84 45.55
N ALA A 55 36.03 4.11 45.45
CA ALA A 55 36.80 4.81 46.48
C ALA A 55 36.01 4.93 47.79
N THR A 56 34.69 5.16 47.72
CA THR A 56 33.81 5.21 48.88
C THR A 56 33.68 3.85 49.55
N LEU A 57 33.47 2.77 48.77
CA LEU A 57 33.42 1.39 49.27
C LEU A 57 34.77 0.94 49.85
N GLN A 58 35.88 1.33 49.23
CA GLN A 58 37.22 1.10 49.77
C GLN A 58 37.48 1.93 51.04
N GLY A 59 36.87 3.11 51.15
CA GLY A 59 36.80 3.93 52.36
C GLY A 59 36.07 3.19 53.47
N PHE A 60 34.82 2.76 53.22
CA PHE A 60 34.05 1.96 54.17
C PHE A 60 34.76 0.68 54.59
N LYS A 61 35.46 0.00 53.66
CA LYS A 61 36.27 -1.18 53.97
C LYS A 61 37.44 -0.83 54.90
N ARG A 62 38.12 0.30 54.67
CA ARG A 62 39.20 0.79 55.55
C ARG A 62 38.67 1.14 56.93
N ASP A 63 37.53 1.84 57.00
CA ASP A 63 36.89 2.22 58.25
C ASP A 63 36.42 0.98 59.03
N LEU A 64 35.86 -0.02 58.35
CA LEU A 64 35.51 -1.31 58.94
C LEU A 64 36.73 -2.06 59.46
N LEU A 65 37.85 -2.04 58.74
CA LEU A 65 39.10 -2.65 59.19
C LEU A 65 39.70 -1.90 60.39
N PHE A 66 39.64 -0.57 60.38
CA PHE A 66 40.06 0.26 61.50
C PHE A 66 39.19 0.01 62.73
N MET A 67 37.86 0.03 62.59
CA MET A 67 36.94 -0.35 63.65
C MET A 67 37.20 -1.77 64.15
N ARG A 68 37.51 -2.73 63.26
CA ARG A 68 37.87 -4.09 63.67
C ARG A 68 39.12 -4.08 64.54
N GLU A 69 40.14 -3.34 64.15
CA GLU A 69 41.41 -3.22 64.88
C GLU A 69 41.22 -2.48 66.21
N GLU A 70 40.39 -1.44 66.23
CA GLU A 70 39.99 -0.70 67.43
C GLU A 70 39.22 -1.61 68.40
N VAL A 71 38.26 -2.40 67.91
CA VAL A 71 37.55 -3.42 68.68
C VAL A 71 38.51 -4.50 69.19
N CYS A 72 39.46 -4.95 68.38
CA CYS A 72 40.48 -5.92 68.79
C CYS A 72 41.41 -5.37 69.89
N THR A 73 41.81 -4.10 69.79
CA THR A 73 42.66 -3.44 70.81
C THR A 73 41.87 -3.14 72.08
N LEU A 74 40.62 -2.68 71.99
CA LEU A 74 39.68 -2.55 73.10
C LEU A 74 39.44 -3.88 73.80
N ARG A 75 39.18 -4.95 73.03
CA ARG A 75 39.03 -6.32 73.55
C ARG A 75 40.30 -6.76 74.27
N SER A 76 41.48 -6.54 73.69
CA SER A 76 42.76 -6.92 74.31
C SER A 76 43.02 -6.13 75.60
N ARG A 77 42.70 -4.82 75.63
CA ARG A 77 42.75 -3.99 76.84
C ARG A 77 41.77 -4.49 77.90
N TYR A 78 40.55 -4.83 77.51
CA TYR A 78 39.54 -5.41 78.40
C TYR A 78 39.98 -6.76 78.95
N GLU A 79 40.50 -7.67 78.11
CA GLU A 79 41.02 -8.97 78.54
C GLU A 79 42.21 -8.82 79.49
N SER A 80 43.11 -7.87 79.24
CA SER A 80 44.23 -7.53 80.13
C SER A 80 43.73 -6.94 81.46
N PHE A 81 42.74 -6.05 81.42
CA PHE A 81 42.07 -5.50 82.59
C PHE A 81 41.39 -6.60 83.39
N VAL A 82 40.61 -7.48 82.76
CA VAL A 82 39.94 -8.63 83.38
C VAL A 82 40.95 -9.58 83.99
N LYS A 83 42.05 -9.91 83.30
CA LYS A 83 43.14 -10.72 83.88
C LYS A 83 43.77 -10.06 85.11
N SER A 84 44.01 -8.75 85.05
CA SER A 84 44.60 -8.00 86.17
C SER A 84 43.62 -7.88 87.34
N PHE A 85 42.34 -7.67 87.06
CA PHE A 85 41.25 -7.63 88.02
C PHE A 85 41.04 -9.00 88.66
N LEU A 86 41.00 -10.09 87.89
CA LEU A 86 40.90 -11.44 88.40
C LEU A 86 42.09 -11.77 89.30
N LYS A 87 43.33 -11.40 88.94
CA LYS A 87 44.50 -11.55 89.83
C LYS A 87 44.37 -10.76 91.14
N LEU A 88 43.78 -9.55 91.08
CA LEU A 88 43.51 -8.73 92.26
C LEU A 88 42.45 -9.36 93.16
N VAL A 89 41.40 -9.94 92.57
CA VAL A 89 40.33 -10.67 93.27
C VAL A 89 40.88 -11.99 93.85
N GLU A 90 41.71 -12.74 93.13
CA GLU A 90 42.38 -13.95 93.62
C GLU A 90 43.23 -13.67 94.86
N LYS A 91 43.91 -12.51 94.89
CA LYS A 91 44.79 -12.11 96.00
C LYS A 91 44.02 -11.59 97.23
N ASN A 92 42.95 -10.82 97.02
CA ASN A 92 42.29 -10.08 98.10
C ASN A 92 40.95 -10.69 98.55
N CYS A 93 40.24 -11.40 97.66
CA CYS A 93 38.92 -11.98 97.90
C CYS A 93 38.76 -13.36 97.21
N PRO A 94 39.58 -14.37 97.53
CA PRO A 94 39.62 -15.65 96.82
C PRO A 94 38.28 -16.41 96.84
N GLU A 95 37.47 -16.22 97.89
CA GLU A 95 36.15 -16.86 98.02
C GLU A 95 35.11 -16.34 97.02
N LEU A 96 35.32 -15.15 96.43
CA LEU A 96 34.37 -14.53 95.50
C LEU A 96 34.42 -15.16 94.09
N ILE A 97 35.56 -15.75 93.71
CA ILE A 97 35.75 -16.33 92.36
C ILE A 97 34.89 -17.57 92.14
N PRO A 98 34.87 -18.57 93.04
CA PRO A 98 33.95 -19.70 92.95
C PRO A 98 32.47 -19.27 92.92
N GLN A 99 32.11 -18.22 93.66
CA GLN A 99 30.75 -17.69 93.72
C GLN A 99 30.34 -17.02 92.40
N LEU A 100 31.21 -16.20 91.80
CA LEU A 100 30.99 -15.57 90.49
C LEU A 100 30.95 -16.61 89.35
N GLN A 101 31.82 -17.63 89.40
CA GLN A 101 31.78 -18.75 88.46
C GLN A 101 30.49 -19.58 88.61
N ALA A 102 30.04 -19.83 89.83
CA ALA A 102 28.76 -20.50 90.09
C ALA A 102 27.57 -19.66 89.59
N LEU A 103 27.60 -18.34 89.78
CA LEU A 103 26.57 -17.41 89.26
C LEU A 103 26.55 -17.41 87.73
N SER A 104 27.72 -17.34 87.08
CA SER A 104 27.87 -17.42 85.62
C SER A 104 27.33 -18.74 85.06
N ARG A 105 27.67 -19.89 85.68
CA ARG A 105 27.10 -21.20 85.32
C ARG A 105 25.57 -21.22 85.44
N LYS A 106 25.02 -20.67 86.53
CA LYS A 106 23.56 -20.56 86.70
C LYS A 106 22.92 -19.62 85.66
N GLN A 107 23.60 -18.55 85.26
CA GLN A 107 23.12 -17.62 84.23
C GLN A 107 23.10 -18.26 82.84
N VAL A 108 24.14 -19.02 82.47
CA VAL A 108 24.18 -19.80 81.22
C VAL A 108 23.10 -20.88 81.23
N GLN A 109 22.93 -21.60 82.34
CA GLN A 109 21.88 -22.60 82.50
C GLN A 109 20.48 -22.00 82.40
N LEU A 110 20.25 -20.81 82.97
CA LEU A 110 18.97 -20.10 82.87
C LEU A 110 18.70 -19.65 81.43
N LYS A 111 19.70 -19.12 80.71
CA LYS A 111 19.57 -18.77 79.29
C LYS A 111 19.21 -19.98 78.44
N ARG A 112 19.88 -21.11 78.65
CA ARG A 112 19.55 -22.39 78.00
C ARG A 112 18.11 -22.82 78.29
N LEU A 113 17.71 -22.87 79.56
CA LEU A 113 16.37 -23.34 79.93
C LEU A 113 15.27 -22.45 79.33
N LYS A 114 15.49 -21.12 79.30
CA LYS A 114 14.59 -20.18 78.64
C LYS A 114 14.50 -20.44 77.13
N TRP A 115 15.63 -20.70 76.47
CA TRP A 115 15.66 -21.03 75.05
C TRP A 115 14.89 -22.33 74.76
N VAL A 116 15.22 -23.41 75.47
CA VAL A 116 14.56 -24.73 75.29
C VAL A 116 13.07 -24.66 75.60
N ASN A 117 12.66 -23.93 76.64
CA ASN A 117 11.24 -23.78 76.98
C ASN A 117 10.51 -23.04 75.85
N ARG A 118 11.07 -21.92 75.37
CA ARG A 118 10.50 -21.18 74.23
C ARG A 118 10.38 -22.06 72.98
N GLY A 119 11.42 -22.82 72.62
CA GLY A 119 11.39 -23.72 71.47
C GLY A 119 10.31 -24.81 71.61
N ARG A 120 10.20 -25.42 72.80
CA ARG A 120 9.12 -26.38 73.09
C ARG A 120 7.74 -25.73 72.99
N ASP A 121 7.57 -24.53 73.54
CA ASP A 121 6.32 -23.78 73.50
C ASP A 121 5.91 -23.47 72.06
N LEU A 122 6.85 -23.07 71.20
CA LEU A 122 6.60 -22.82 69.77
C LEU A 122 6.12 -24.09 69.04
N LEU A 123 6.85 -25.21 69.16
CA LEU A 123 6.47 -26.46 68.47
C LEU A 123 5.14 -27.02 68.98
N SER A 124 4.91 -26.98 70.30
CA SER A 124 3.66 -27.48 70.90
C SER A 124 2.46 -26.57 70.56
N SER A 125 2.67 -25.27 70.44
CA SER A 125 1.63 -24.31 70.02
C SER A 125 1.17 -24.59 68.59
N CYS A 126 2.09 -24.83 67.65
CA CYS A 126 1.72 -25.25 66.29
C CYS A 126 0.88 -26.53 66.30
N ARG A 127 1.35 -27.58 66.99
CA ARG A 127 0.63 -28.86 67.09
C ARG A 127 -0.73 -28.75 67.78
N THR A 128 -0.92 -27.76 68.65
CA THR A 128 -2.20 -27.50 69.32
C THR A 128 -3.18 -26.82 68.39
N LEU A 129 -2.73 -25.81 67.63
CA LEU A 129 -3.55 -25.11 66.63
C LEU A 129 -4.00 -26.04 65.50
N MET A 130 -3.16 -26.99 65.07
CA MET A 130 -3.53 -28.02 64.08
C MET A 130 -4.71 -28.92 64.53
N LYS A 131 -5.01 -28.98 65.83
CA LYS A 131 -6.13 -29.77 66.37
C LYS A 131 -7.41 -28.95 66.53
N ASP A 132 -7.34 -27.64 66.33
CA ASP A 132 -8.51 -26.77 66.40
C ASP A 132 -9.36 -26.90 65.13
N THR A 133 -10.67 -27.05 65.30
CA THR A 133 -11.65 -27.04 64.22
C THR A 133 -11.73 -25.71 63.46
N ARG A 134 -11.34 -24.59 64.09
CA ARG A 134 -11.24 -23.27 63.46
C ARG A 134 -9.81 -22.75 63.59
N CYS A 135 -8.90 -23.38 62.86
CA CYS A 135 -7.49 -23.01 62.87
C CYS A 135 -7.30 -21.53 62.49
N ASP A 136 -6.64 -20.77 63.37
CA ASP A 136 -6.18 -19.42 63.11
C ASP A 136 -4.89 -19.46 62.28
N TRP A 137 -5.04 -19.37 60.96
CA TRP A 137 -3.95 -19.55 60.00
C TRP A 137 -2.86 -18.49 60.12
N THR A 138 -3.21 -17.22 60.32
CA THR A 138 -2.22 -16.13 60.43
C THR A 138 -1.35 -16.33 61.68
N LYS A 139 -1.99 -16.69 62.80
CA LYS A 139 -1.29 -17.02 64.04
C LYS A 139 -0.43 -18.27 63.89
N LEU A 140 -0.91 -19.30 63.20
CA LEU A 140 -0.14 -20.52 62.95
C LEU A 140 1.12 -20.22 62.11
N THR A 141 0.98 -19.43 61.04
CA THR A 141 2.09 -18.95 60.21
C THR A 141 3.10 -18.15 61.03
N GLU A 142 2.63 -17.23 61.89
CA GLU A 142 3.51 -16.43 62.74
C GLU A 142 4.31 -17.29 63.73
N ILE A 143 3.65 -18.25 64.40
CA ILE A 143 4.32 -19.16 65.35
C ILE A 143 5.35 -20.03 64.61
N PHE A 144 5.01 -20.53 63.43
CA PHE A 144 5.95 -21.31 62.62
C PHE A 144 7.16 -20.48 62.20
N ARG A 145 6.95 -19.26 61.70
CA ARG A 145 8.04 -18.33 61.35
C ARG A 145 8.91 -18.00 62.57
N ASN A 146 8.30 -17.82 63.74
CA ASN A 146 9.03 -17.64 65.00
C ASN A 146 9.83 -18.89 65.40
N ALA A 147 9.35 -20.10 65.10
CA ALA A 147 10.10 -21.34 65.29
C ALA A 147 11.32 -21.42 64.35
N CYS A 148 11.16 -21.02 63.08
CA CYS A 148 12.26 -20.91 62.12
C CYS A 148 13.30 -19.86 62.55
N LEU A 149 12.87 -18.69 63.04
CA LEU A 149 13.78 -17.67 63.58
C LEU A 149 14.50 -18.18 64.84
N HIS A 150 13.79 -18.88 65.71
CA HIS A 150 14.37 -19.48 66.92
C HIS A 150 15.47 -20.51 66.59
N ALA A 151 15.29 -21.29 65.51
CA ALA A 151 16.31 -22.21 65.00
C ALA A 151 17.62 -21.48 64.61
N GLN A 152 17.51 -20.23 64.13
CA GLN A 152 18.63 -19.40 63.66
C GLN A 152 19.33 -18.60 64.77
N GLU A 153 18.79 -18.57 66.00
CA GLU A 153 19.37 -17.82 67.11
C GLU A 153 20.76 -18.38 67.51
N HIS A 154 21.82 -17.56 67.38
CA HIS A 154 23.18 -17.93 67.80
C HIS A 154 23.34 -17.89 69.32
N ILE A 155 23.14 -19.04 69.98
CA ILE A 155 23.41 -19.24 71.41
C ILE A 155 24.44 -20.36 71.59
N GLU A 156 25.46 -20.10 72.40
CA GLU A 156 26.42 -21.12 72.84
C GLU A 156 25.71 -22.12 73.79
N LEU A 157 25.10 -23.14 73.21
CA LEU A 157 24.54 -24.30 73.91
C LEU A 157 25.61 -25.39 73.98
N THR A 158 25.87 -25.92 75.17
CA THR A 158 26.90 -26.93 75.42
C THR A 158 26.38 -28.38 75.30
N ASP A 159 25.21 -28.58 74.70
CA ASP A 159 24.47 -29.84 74.65
C ASP A 159 23.58 -29.95 73.39
N ASN A 160 22.94 -31.11 73.22
CA ASN A 160 22.15 -31.46 72.03
C ASN A 160 20.76 -30.78 71.97
N SER A 161 20.46 -29.78 72.81
CA SER A 161 19.12 -29.16 72.81
C SER A 161 18.81 -28.44 71.49
N HIS A 162 19.81 -27.85 70.83
CA HIS A 162 19.64 -27.21 69.52
C HIS A 162 19.24 -28.24 68.46
N VAL A 163 20.03 -29.32 68.32
CA VAL A 163 19.75 -30.44 67.41
C VAL A 163 18.37 -31.01 67.64
N THR A 164 18.00 -31.25 68.91
CA THR A 164 16.67 -31.81 69.25
C THR A 164 15.52 -30.90 68.81
N PHE A 165 15.69 -29.58 68.90
CA PHE A 165 14.69 -28.62 68.43
C PHE A 165 14.59 -28.61 66.90
N ILE A 166 15.74 -28.60 66.20
CA ILE A 166 15.80 -28.66 64.74
C ILE A 166 15.13 -29.94 64.21
N ASP A 167 15.43 -31.09 64.81
CA ASP A 167 14.79 -32.36 64.45
C ASP A 167 13.27 -32.30 64.67
N GLY A 168 12.84 -31.69 65.78
CA GLY A 168 11.42 -31.48 66.08
C GLY A 168 10.72 -30.55 65.07
N LEU A 169 11.40 -29.50 64.61
CA LEU A 169 10.91 -28.57 63.60
C LEU A 169 10.84 -29.23 62.22
N ASN A 170 11.87 -29.99 61.83
CA ASN A 170 11.92 -30.72 60.57
C ASN A 170 10.92 -31.87 60.51
N SER A 171 10.57 -32.47 61.65
CA SER A 171 9.46 -33.43 61.74
C SER A 171 8.09 -32.75 61.66
N LEU A 172 7.95 -31.50 62.14
CA LEU A 172 6.68 -30.77 62.14
C LEU A 172 6.33 -30.16 60.78
N ALA A 173 7.34 -29.72 60.02
CA ALA A 173 7.12 -29.04 58.74
C ALA A 173 6.32 -29.88 57.70
N PRO A 174 6.62 -31.18 57.48
CA PRO A 174 5.81 -32.04 56.60
C PRO A 174 4.37 -32.21 57.10
N ASP A 175 4.18 -32.45 58.40
CA ASP A 175 2.84 -32.60 59.02
C ASP A 175 1.99 -31.34 58.80
N LEU A 176 2.58 -30.15 58.95
CA LEU A 176 1.92 -28.86 58.70
C LEU A 176 1.59 -28.67 57.22
N ASN A 177 2.49 -29.04 56.31
CA ASN A 177 2.28 -28.91 54.87
C ASN A 177 1.12 -29.81 54.40
N GLU A 178 1.07 -31.07 54.86
CA GLU A 178 -0.04 -31.98 54.57
C GLU A 178 -1.37 -31.44 55.13
N PHE A 179 -1.36 -30.96 56.37
CA PHE A 179 -2.53 -30.33 57.00
C PHE A 179 -3.04 -29.11 56.22
N ALA A 180 -2.15 -28.21 55.83
CA ALA A 180 -2.46 -27.01 55.06
C ALA A 180 -3.04 -27.35 53.68
N ARG A 181 -2.38 -28.25 52.93
CA ARG A 181 -2.85 -28.67 51.59
C ARG A 181 -4.21 -29.36 51.62
N LYS A 182 -4.46 -30.18 52.65
CA LYS A 182 -5.77 -30.82 52.84
C LYS A 182 -6.88 -29.77 53.04
N HIS A 183 -6.67 -28.77 53.90
CA HIS A 183 -7.69 -27.73 54.13
C HIS A 183 -7.87 -26.81 52.93
N ALA A 184 -6.78 -26.44 52.24
CA ALA A 184 -6.88 -25.68 50.99
C ALA A 184 -7.75 -26.44 49.96
N LYS A 185 -7.51 -27.75 49.81
CA LYS A 185 -8.31 -28.60 48.92
C LYS A 185 -9.78 -28.65 49.32
N GLU A 186 -10.10 -28.83 50.61
CA GLU A 186 -11.50 -28.86 51.09
C GLU A 186 -12.26 -27.56 50.77
N ILE A 187 -11.61 -26.40 50.89
CA ILE A 187 -12.20 -25.11 50.54
C ILE A 187 -12.38 -25.00 49.03
N LEU A 188 -11.35 -25.35 48.23
CA LEU A 188 -11.41 -25.35 46.77
C LEU A 188 -12.54 -26.26 46.24
N ASP A 189 -12.69 -27.45 46.81
CA ASP A 189 -13.77 -28.38 46.48
C ASP A 189 -15.15 -27.79 46.86
N THR A 190 -15.24 -27.08 48.00
CA THR A 190 -16.48 -26.44 48.47
C THR A 190 -16.96 -25.32 47.53
N ILE A 191 -16.04 -24.49 47.06
CA ILE A 191 -16.35 -23.43 46.07
C ILE A 191 -16.45 -23.97 44.64
N LYS A 192 -16.24 -25.28 44.43
CA LYS A 192 -16.22 -25.96 43.13
C LYS A 192 -15.16 -25.43 42.16
N TYR A 193 -14.00 -25.06 42.69
CA TYR A 193 -12.85 -24.67 41.87
C TYR A 193 -12.22 -25.92 41.20
N PRO A 194 -11.80 -25.87 39.92
CA PRO A 194 -11.86 -24.73 38.99
C PRO A 194 -13.28 -24.41 38.52
N PHE A 195 -13.55 -23.14 38.22
CA PHE A 195 -14.84 -22.70 37.73
C PHE A 195 -15.03 -23.02 36.24
N GLU A 196 -16.26 -23.34 35.85
CA GLU A 196 -16.65 -23.60 34.45
C GLU A 196 -17.20 -22.35 33.77
N ASP A 197 -17.92 -21.51 34.52
CA ASP A 197 -18.54 -20.27 34.07
C ASP A 197 -17.95 -19.07 34.81
N SER A 198 -18.11 -17.86 34.25
CA SER A 198 -17.65 -16.62 34.88
C SER A 198 -18.25 -16.46 36.29
N ILE A 199 -17.39 -16.12 37.23
CA ILE A 199 -17.78 -15.93 38.64
C ILE A 199 -17.54 -14.49 39.09
N ASP A 200 -18.37 -14.02 40.02
CA ASP A 200 -18.07 -12.82 40.78
C ASP A 200 -17.07 -13.19 41.89
N THR A 201 -15.81 -12.79 41.74
CA THR A 201 -14.76 -13.05 42.74
C THR A 201 -15.08 -12.45 44.11
N ARG A 202 -15.97 -11.43 44.16
CA ARG A 202 -16.42 -10.82 45.42
C ARG A 202 -17.28 -11.75 46.27
N ALA A 203 -17.90 -12.76 45.65
CA ALA A 203 -18.69 -13.75 46.38
C ALA A 203 -17.84 -14.70 47.23
N PHE A 204 -16.52 -14.78 46.96
CA PHE A 204 -15.60 -15.71 47.60
C PHE A 204 -14.47 -14.99 48.35
N THR A 205 -14.67 -13.75 48.81
CA THR A 205 -13.60 -12.97 49.47
C THR A 205 -13.10 -13.62 50.76
N ASP A 206 -13.99 -14.25 51.52
CA ASP A 206 -13.66 -14.89 52.79
C ASP A 206 -12.88 -16.18 52.55
N GLU A 207 -13.33 -16.99 51.59
CA GLU A 207 -12.64 -18.20 51.14
C GLU A 207 -11.29 -17.87 50.51
N ALA A 208 -11.20 -16.85 49.65
CA ALA A 208 -9.96 -16.39 49.03
C ALA A 208 -8.95 -15.91 50.09
N SER A 209 -9.41 -15.15 51.09
CA SER A 209 -8.57 -14.70 52.21
C SER A 209 -8.09 -15.88 53.06
N THR A 210 -8.96 -16.86 53.31
CA THR A 210 -8.61 -18.08 54.06
C THR A 210 -7.59 -18.91 53.30
N ILE A 211 -7.79 -19.12 52.00
CA ILE A 211 -6.83 -19.82 51.12
C ILE A 211 -5.51 -19.07 51.12
N ALA A 212 -5.50 -17.75 50.96
CA ALA A 212 -4.26 -16.95 50.99
C ALA A 212 -3.49 -17.16 52.30
N ASN A 213 -4.15 -17.13 53.46
CA ASN A 213 -3.50 -17.39 54.74
C ASN A 213 -2.91 -18.81 54.84
N ILE A 214 -3.58 -19.81 54.25
CA ILE A 214 -3.05 -21.18 54.16
C ILE A 214 -1.82 -21.21 53.23
N LEU A 215 -1.87 -20.51 52.10
CA LEU A 215 -0.75 -20.42 51.16
C LEU A 215 0.46 -19.72 51.78
N SER A 216 0.29 -18.69 52.61
CA SER A 216 1.39 -18.03 53.33
C SER A 216 2.11 -18.98 54.31
N LEU A 217 1.37 -19.92 54.93
CA LEU A 217 1.97 -20.99 55.72
C LEU A 217 2.78 -21.95 54.81
N ILE A 218 2.21 -22.38 53.69
CA ILE A 218 2.89 -23.27 52.73
C ILE A 218 4.16 -22.63 52.18
N TYR A 219 4.11 -21.33 51.84
CA TYR A 219 5.28 -20.55 51.41
C TYR A 219 6.38 -20.58 52.48
N SER A 220 6.02 -20.28 53.74
CA SER A 220 6.96 -20.27 54.86
C SER A 220 7.60 -21.65 55.11
N ILE A 221 6.83 -22.73 54.95
CA ILE A 221 7.33 -24.10 55.07
C ILE A 221 8.30 -24.44 53.93
N ALA A 222 7.97 -24.07 52.69
CA ALA A 222 8.82 -24.29 51.54
C ALA A 222 10.16 -23.54 51.66
N GLU A 223 10.16 -22.30 52.14
CA GLU A 223 11.39 -21.55 52.43
C GLU A 223 12.27 -22.23 53.49
N HIS A 224 11.65 -22.79 54.55
CA HIS A 224 12.38 -23.50 55.59
C HIS A 224 12.99 -24.83 55.11
N THR A 225 12.18 -25.62 54.40
CA THR A 225 12.57 -26.97 53.92
C THR A 225 13.51 -26.92 52.70
N LYS A 226 13.58 -25.78 52.01
CA LYS A 226 14.30 -25.59 50.74
C LYS A 226 13.80 -26.51 49.62
N GLU A 227 12.55 -26.92 49.70
CA GLU A 227 11.85 -27.65 48.64
C GLU A 227 11.33 -26.66 47.60
N GLY A 228 12.10 -26.46 46.51
CA GLY A 228 11.72 -25.56 45.42
C GLY A 228 11.75 -24.07 45.79
N THR A 229 11.13 -23.23 44.95
CA THR A 229 10.84 -21.85 45.34
C THR A 229 9.49 -21.83 46.03
N GLY A 230 9.37 -21.17 47.19
CA GLY A 230 8.11 -21.14 47.95
C GLY A 230 6.93 -20.61 47.12
N TYR A 231 7.20 -19.78 46.13
CA TYR A 231 6.21 -19.28 45.19
C TYR A 231 5.67 -20.36 44.22
N ASP A 232 6.51 -21.27 43.75
CA ASP A 232 6.05 -22.33 42.83
C ASP A 232 5.09 -23.27 43.56
N GLU A 233 5.37 -23.59 44.83
CA GLU A 233 4.52 -24.47 45.65
C GLU A 233 3.14 -23.91 45.91
N ILE A 234 3.01 -22.60 46.19
CA ILE A 234 1.70 -21.97 46.37
C ILE A 234 0.93 -21.88 45.05
N CYS A 235 1.61 -21.74 43.91
CA CYS A 235 0.97 -21.77 42.60
C CYS A 235 0.39 -23.15 42.30
N ARG A 236 1.13 -24.24 42.61
CA ARG A 236 0.67 -25.62 42.38
C ARG A 236 -0.63 -25.94 43.10
N VAL A 237 -0.83 -25.45 44.32
CA VAL A 237 -2.08 -25.67 45.07
C VAL A 237 -3.32 -25.20 44.29
N LEU A 238 -3.21 -24.10 43.54
CA LEU A 238 -4.30 -23.59 42.71
C LEU A 238 -4.27 -24.14 41.27
N LEU A 239 -3.10 -24.49 40.72
CA LEU A 239 -2.99 -24.97 39.33
C LEU A 239 -3.28 -26.47 39.17
N ASP A 240 -2.89 -27.30 40.13
CA ASP A 240 -3.05 -28.76 40.06
C ASP A 240 -4.51 -29.21 39.88
N PRO A 241 -5.53 -28.58 40.53
CA PRO A 241 -6.94 -28.90 40.26
C PRO A 241 -7.34 -28.71 38.78
N ILE A 242 -6.82 -27.67 38.11
CA ILE A 242 -7.05 -27.43 36.68
C ILE A 242 -6.37 -28.54 35.87
N GLY A 243 -5.11 -28.85 36.18
CA GLY A 243 -4.35 -29.90 35.50
C GLY A 243 -5.00 -31.29 35.63
N ILE A 244 -5.50 -31.66 36.81
CA ILE A 244 -6.23 -32.92 37.05
C ILE A 244 -7.51 -32.97 36.20
N ARG A 245 -8.25 -31.86 36.12
CA ARG A 245 -9.48 -31.78 35.33
C ARG A 245 -9.17 -31.86 33.82
N PHE A 246 -8.13 -31.16 33.36
CA PHE A 246 -7.65 -31.27 31.98
C PHE A 246 -7.30 -32.71 31.64
N ALA A 247 -6.51 -33.37 32.49
CA ALA A 247 -6.11 -34.76 32.33
C ALA A 247 -7.32 -35.70 32.26
N PHE A 248 -8.32 -35.48 33.12
CA PHE A 248 -9.54 -36.27 33.14
C PHE A 248 -10.36 -36.17 31.85
N HIS A 249 -10.48 -34.98 31.25
CA HIS A 249 -11.29 -34.78 30.04
C HIS A 249 -10.55 -35.13 28.76
N PHE A 250 -9.26 -34.81 28.66
CA PHE A 250 -8.52 -34.83 27.39
C PHE A 250 -7.47 -35.94 27.32
N TYR A 251 -7.44 -36.85 28.29
CA TYR A 251 -6.66 -38.09 28.23
C TYR A 251 -7.55 -39.30 28.56
N GLY A 252 -7.06 -40.51 28.25
CA GLY A 252 -7.80 -41.76 28.43
C GLY A 252 -8.98 -41.91 27.46
N ASP A 253 -9.98 -42.72 27.84
CA ASP A 253 -11.06 -43.18 26.96
C ASP A 253 -12.32 -42.28 26.97
N ARG A 254 -12.20 -41.02 27.41
CA ARG A 254 -13.34 -40.10 27.43
C ARG A 254 -13.73 -39.68 26.03
N LYS A 255 -15.04 -39.47 25.81
CA LYS A 255 -15.55 -38.91 24.55
C LYS A 255 -14.97 -37.55 24.21
N THR A 256 -14.59 -36.75 25.22
CA THR A 256 -13.95 -35.44 25.07
C THR A 256 -12.50 -35.52 24.60
N ASN A 257 -11.86 -36.69 24.66
CA ASN A 257 -10.54 -36.93 24.09
C ASN A 257 -10.71 -37.42 22.63
N ASP A 258 -11.05 -36.51 21.73
CA ASP A 258 -11.27 -36.79 20.31
C ASP A 258 -10.16 -36.11 19.49
N MET A 259 -9.40 -36.92 18.73
CA MET A 259 -8.34 -36.41 17.86
C MET A 259 -8.88 -35.53 16.73
N THR A 260 -10.12 -35.77 16.29
CA THR A 260 -10.77 -35.01 15.20
C THR A 260 -11.30 -33.65 15.66
N LYS A 261 -11.24 -33.36 16.96
CA LYS A 261 -11.78 -32.14 17.56
C LYS A 261 -10.77 -31.44 18.47
N PRO A 262 -9.60 -31.01 17.95
CA PRO A 262 -8.60 -30.32 18.75
C PRO A 262 -9.11 -29.02 19.38
N GLN A 263 -10.09 -28.36 18.76
CA GLN A 263 -10.77 -27.19 19.30
C GLN A 263 -11.34 -27.42 20.72
N TRP A 264 -11.71 -28.66 21.07
CA TRP A 264 -12.29 -28.92 22.39
C TRP A 264 -11.35 -28.66 23.54
N TYR A 265 -10.08 -29.06 23.46
CA TYR A 265 -9.14 -28.75 24.55
C TYR A 265 -8.59 -27.33 24.42
N LEU A 266 -8.40 -26.83 23.19
CA LEU A 266 -7.88 -25.48 22.95
C LEU A 266 -8.85 -24.41 23.45
N SER A 267 -10.11 -24.45 23.02
CA SER A 267 -11.13 -23.50 23.48
C SER A 267 -11.44 -23.66 24.97
N GLN A 268 -11.39 -24.88 25.51
CA GLN A 268 -11.59 -25.09 26.94
C GLN A 268 -10.47 -24.46 27.78
N THR A 269 -9.22 -24.57 27.33
CA THR A 269 -8.09 -23.89 27.98
C THR A 269 -8.29 -22.38 27.95
N LEU A 270 -8.64 -21.79 26.80
CA LEU A 270 -8.92 -20.35 26.69
C LEU A 270 -10.06 -19.91 27.63
N ASN A 271 -11.15 -20.67 27.69
CA ASN A 271 -12.25 -20.41 28.62
C ASN A 271 -11.78 -20.48 30.08
N TRP A 272 -10.99 -21.48 30.45
CA TRP A 272 -10.44 -21.59 31.80
C TRP A 272 -9.48 -20.45 32.14
N ILE A 273 -8.69 -19.97 31.18
CA ILE A 273 -7.87 -18.75 31.33
C ILE A 273 -8.78 -17.59 31.74
N GLN A 274 -9.80 -17.30 30.94
CA GLN A 274 -10.71 -16.17 31.16
C GLN A 274 -11.48 -16.26 32.48
N VAL A 275 -11.99 -17.44 32.81
CA VAL A 275 -12.90 -17.64 33.95
C VAL A 275 -12.16 -17.74 35.29
N ASN A 276 -10.97 -18.34 35.33
CA ASN A 276 -10.28 -18.67 36.59
C ASN A 276 -9.16 -17.68 36.94
N MET A 277 -8.62 -16.93 35.98
CA MET A 277 -7.56 -15.96 36.21
C MET A 277 -7.90 -14.91 37.28
N PRO A 278 -9.11 -14.28 37.30
CA PRO A 278 -9.42 -13.26 38.31
C PRO A 278 -9.36 -13.79 39.75
N PHE A 279 -9.81 -15.04 39.97
CA PHE A 279 -9.74 -15.68 41.29
C PHE A 279 -8.29 -16.03 41.65
N PHE A 280 -7.53 -16.57 40.70
CA PHE A 280 -6.10 -16.89 40.90
C PHE A 280 -5.30 -15.64 41.28
N GLU A 281 -5.48 -14.53 40.56
CA GLU A 281 -4.82 -13.25 40.85
C GLU A 281 -5.25 -12.67 42.20
N THR A 282 -6.53 -12.79 42.56
CA THR A 282 -7.03 -12.30 43.86
C THR A 282 -6.34 -13.03 45.01
N VAL A 283 -6.25 -14.36 44.96
CA VAL A 283 -5.61 -15.16 46.00
C VAL A 283 -4.10 -14.93 46.03
N GLN A 284 -3.43 -15.02 44.88
CA GLN A 284 -1.97 -14.82 44.77
C GLN A 284 -1.56 -13.39 45.15
N GLY A 285 -2.36 -12.38 44.78
CA GLY A 285 -2.10 -10.99 45.08
C GLY A 285 -2.07 -10.68 46.59
N ILE A 286 -2.81 -11.43 47.41
CA ILE A 286 -2.73 -11.31 48.88
C ILE A 286 -1.38 -11.84 49.37
N VAL A 287 -0.98 -13.03 48.93
CA VAL A 287 0.28 -13.69 49.36
C VAL A 287 1.50 -12.91 48.86
N ILE A 288 1.47 -12.41 47.63
CA ILE A 288 2.55 -11.59 47.04
C ILE A 288 2.77 -10.31 47.84
N LYS A 289 1.69 -9.63 48.26
CA LYS A 289 1.78 -8.43 49.10
C LYS A 289 2.33 -8.75 50.49
N GLU A 290 1.95 -9.88 51.08
CA GLU A 290 2.44 -10.30 52.39
C GLU A 290 3.95 -10.61 52.36
N HIS A 291 4.44 -11.24 51.29
CA HIS A 291 5.82 -11.70 51.17
C HIS A 291 6.73 -10.80 50.30
N ASN A 292 6.24 -9.67 49.78
CA ASN A 292 6.96 -8.74 48.89
C ASN A 292 7.59 -9.42 47.65
N LEU A 293 6.81 -10.25 46.96
CA LEU A 293 7.27 -10.98 45.77
C LEU A 293 7.15 -10.13 44.49
N SER A 294 8.02 -10.35 43.51
CA SER A 294 8.09 -9.58 42.26
C SER A 294 7.53 -10.28 41.01
N LYS A 295 6.93 -11.47 41.16
CA LYS A 295 6.40 -12.25 40.02
C LYS A 295 4.95 -11.87 39.71
N SER A 296 4.60 -11.80 38.42
CA SER A 296 3.23 -11.63 37.96
C SER A 296 2.45 -12.96 38.09
N PRO A 297 1.29 -12.99 38.79
CA PRO A 297 0.41 -14.17 38.79
C PRO A 297 -0.12 -14.53 37.41
N ALA A 298 -0.49 -13.53 36.61
CA ALA A 298 -1.08 -13.73 35.28
C ALA A 298 -0.15 -14.52 34.35
N SER A 299 1.13 -14.15 34.29
CA SER A 299 2.10 -14.82 33.41
C SER A 299 2.34 -16.28 33.79
N VAL A 300 2.33 -16.59 35.08
CA VAL A 300 2.46 -17.97 35.61
C VAL A 300 1.23 -18.80 35.25
N PHE A 301 0.04 -18.21 35.38
CA PHE A 301 -1.23 -18.85 35.06
C PHE A 301 -1.35 -19.16 33.56
N LEU A 302 -1.06 -18.17 32.71
CA LEU A 302 -1.05 -18.30 31.26
C LEU A 302 -0.07 -19.37 30.81
N LYS A 303 1.18 -19.31 31.30
CA LYS A 303 2.21 -20.30 30.97
C LYS A 303 1.76 -21.73 31.28
N TYR A 304 1.22 -21.98 32.47
CA TYR A 304 0.81 -23.33 32.87
C TYR A 304 -0.33 -23.87 31.99
N LEU A 305 -1.34 -23.06 31.70
CA LEU A 305 -2.47 -23.47 30.85
C LEU A 305 -2.04 -23.68 29.39
N SER A 306 -1.15 -22.84 28.87
CA SER A 306 -0.51 -23.07 27.57
C SER A 306 0.26 -24.39 27.52
N GLU A 307 1.03 -24.72 28.56
CA GLU A 307 1.79 -25.97 28.63
C GLU A 307 0.86 -27.21 28.57
N LEU A 308 -0.37 -27.15 29.11
CA LEU A 308 -1.36 -28.23 28.99
C LEU A 308 -1.76 -28.46 27.52
N SER A 309 -2.12 -27.37 26.82
CA SER A 309 -2.48 -27.40 25.39
C SER A 309 -1.31 -27.86 24.52
N ILE A 310 -0.09 -27.37 24.79
CA ILE A 310 1.14 -27.76 24.09
C ILE A 310 1.41 -29.26 24.28
N SER A 311 1.37 -29.75 25.51
CA SER A 311 1.62 -31.16 25.81
C SER A 311 0.61 -32.09 25.13
N LYS A 312 -0.67 -31.68 25.11
CA LYS A 312 -1.72 -32.43 24.43
C LYS A 312 -1.51 -32.46 22.91
N THR A 313 -1.24 -31.30 22.30
CA THR A 313 -0.97 -31.17 20.87
C THR A 313 0.26 -31.97 20.44
N LYS A 314 1.33 -31.92 21.25
CA LYS A 314 2.54 -32.73 21.05
C LYS A 314 2.24 -34.23 21.07
N THR A 315 1.27 -34.67 21.87
CA THR A 315 0.84 -36.08 21.90
C THR A 315 0.06 -36.45 20.63
N LEU A 316 -0.73 -35.53 20.07
CA LEU A 316 -1.43 -35.76 18.79
C LEU A 316 -0.45 -35.82 17.62
N LEU A 317 0.52 -34.90 17.55
CA LEU A 317 1.54 -34.85 16.47
C LEU A 317 2.48 -36.07 16.47
N LYS A 318 2.56 -36.83 17.57
CA LYS A 318 3.29 -38.11 17.62
C LYS A 318 2.51 -39.28 17.00
N GLN A 319 1.22 -39.13 16.74
CA GLN A 319 0.39 -40.18 16.16
C GLN A 319 0.51 -40.13 14.65
N GLU A 320 0.97 -41.23 14.05
CA GLU A 320 1.15 -41.37 12.59
C GLU A 320 -0.13 -41.03 11.82
N LYS A 321 -1.29 -41.50 12.31
CA LYS A 321 -2.61 -41.19 11.73
C LYS A 321 -2.89 -39.68 11.60
N VAL A 322 -2.41 -38.86 12.53
CA VAL A 322 -2.61 -37.40 12.49
C VAL A 322 -1.71 -36.76 11.45
N LEU A 323 -0.49 -37.27 11.24
CA LEU A 323 0.44 -36.75 10.25
C LEU A 323 0.11 -37.21 8.81
N GLU A 324 -0.49 -38.39 8.65
CA GLU A 324 -0.87 -38.94 7.35
C GLU A 324 -2.15 -38.33 6.78
N ASP A 325 -3.16 -38.10 7.62
CA ASP A 325 -4.45 -37.54 7.22
C ASP A 325 -4.36 -36.01 7.02
N VAL A 326 -4.38 -35.58 5.75
CA VAL A 326 -4.24 -34.18 5.34
C VAL A 326 -5.31 -33.29 5.99
N LEU A 327 -6.58 -33.73 6.01
CA LEU A 327 -7.67 -32.91 6.55
C LEU A 327 -7.54 -32.75 8.06
N LEU A 328 -7.18 -33.83 8.75
CA LEU A 328 -6.99 -33.81 10.20
C LEU A 328 -5.79 -32.94 10.60
N PHE A 329 -4.70 -33.02 9.84
CA PHE A 329 -3.48 -32.24 10.06
C PHE A 329 -3.71 -30.75 9.83
N SER A 330 -4.33 -30.38 8.70
CA SER A 330 -4.68 -28.98 8.39
C SER A 330 -5.63 -28.39 9.43
N HIS A 331 -6.67 -29.13 9.83
CA HIS A 331 -7.59 -28.69 10.88
C HIS A 331 -6.88 -28.46 12.21
N LEU A 332 -5.92 -29.33 12.58
CA LEU A 332 -5.11 -29.14 13.79
C LEU A 332 -4.27 -27.86 13.72
N ILE A 333 -3.64 -27.57 12.57
CA ILE A 333 -2.87 -26.33 12.35
C ILE A 333 -3.77 -25.11 12.53
N ASP A 334 -4.92 -25.07 11.86
CA ASP A 334 -5.82 -23.91 11.89
C ASP A 334 -6.32 -23.62 13.32
N GLU A 335 -6.68 -24.66 14.06
CA GLU A 335 -7.11 -24.52 15.46
C GLU A 335 -5.96 -24.05 16.38
N CYS A 336 -4.72 -24.50 16.13
CA CYS A 336 -3.55 -24.04 16.88
C CYS A 336 -3.19 -22.58 16.55
N ILE A 337 -3.29 -22.18 15.29
CA ILE A 337 -3.12 -20.78 14.85
C ILE A 337 -4.18 -19.88 15.51
N SER A 338 -5.45 -20.32 15.50
CA SER A 338 -6.55 -19.60 16.13
C SER A 338 -6.34 -19.46 17.64
N TYR A 339 -5.93 -20.54 18.31
CA TYR A 339 -5.61 -20.55 19.73
C TYR A 339 -4.49 -19.56 20.07
N GLU A 340 -3.38 -19.61 19.32
CA GLU A 340 -2.21 -18.75 19.57
C GLU A 340 -2.54 -17.27 19.32
N THR A 341 -3.33 -16.97 18.28
CA THR A 341 -3.77 -15.59 17.99
C THR A 341 -4.59 -15.02 19.14
N GLN A 342 -5.60 -15.76 19.63
CA GLN A 342 -6.43 -15.32 20.75
C GLN A 342 -5.63 -15.13 22.04
N LEU A 343 -4.61 -15.95 22.24
CA LEU A 343 -3.78 -15.89 23.44
C LEU A 343 -2.81 -14.70 23.41
N HIS A 344 -2.25 -14.39 22.24
CA HIS A 344 -1.46 -13.18 22.02
C HIS A 344 -2.29 -11.91 22.26
N ASP A 345 -3.58 -11.90 21.88
CA ASP A 345 -4.48 -10.77 22.16
C ASP A 345 -4.76 -10.59 23.67
N MET A 346 -4.65 -11.66 24.47
CA MET A 346 -4.88 -11.64 25.92
C MET A 346 -3.67 -11.16 26.73
N ASP A 347 -2.43 -11.37 26.25
CA ASP A 347 -1.19 -10.92 26.90
C ASP A 347 -0.12 -10.53 25.86
N PRO A 348 -0.20 -9.31 25.30
CA PRO A 348 0.72 -8.85 24.25
C PRO A 348 2.18 -8.73 24.70
N ASP A 349 2.44 -8.53 25.99
CA ASP A 349 3.76 -8.16 26.53
C ASP A 349 4.46 -9.30 27.30
N GLY A 350 3.78 -10.43 27.57
CA GLY A 350 4.20 -11.42 28.57
C GLY A 350 4.35 -12.88 28.11
N TYR A 351 4.19 -13.17 26.81
CA TYR A 351 4.04 -14.56 26.36
C TYR A 351 5.36 -15.29 26.03
N ALA A 352 5.63 -16.41 26.74
CA ALA A 352 6.86 -17.20 26.58
C ALA A 352 6.67 -18.58 25.92
N SER A 353 5.44 -19.02 25.57
CA SER A 353 5.16 -20.43 25.27
C SER A 353 4.32 -20.65 24.01
N ASN A 354 4.90 -20.52 22.82
CA ASN A 354 4.15 -20.61 21.56
C ASN A 354 3.81 -22.06 21.16
N ILE A 355 2.51 -22.38 20.97
CA ILE A 355 2.07 -23.73 20.57
C ILE A 355 2.55 -24.11 19.18
N LEU A 356 2.75 -23.12 18.31
CA LEU A 356 3.22 -23.28 16.94
C LEU A 356 4.69 -23.73 16.88
N SER A 357 5.45 -23.61 17.98
CA SER A 357 6.80 -24.18 18.10
C SER A 357 6.84 -25.69 17.83
N LEU A 358 5.73 -26.40 18.09
CA LEU A 358 5.61 -27.84 17.79
C LEU A 358 5.64 -28.14 16.29
N PHE A 359 5.17 -27.20 15.46
CA PHE A 359 5.15 -27.34 14.01
C PHE A 359 6.49 -26.97 13.38
N CYS A 360 7.43 -26.41 14.14
CA CYS A 360 8.82 -26.20 13.73
C CYS A 360 9.68 -27.46 13.89
N GLU A 361 9.19 -28.50 14.60
CA GLU A 361 9.91 -29.77 14.71
C GLU A 361 10.12 -30.39 13.32
N ARG A 362 11.36 -30.80 13.00
CA ARG A 362 11.79 -31.16 11.64
C ARG A 362 10.82 -32.07 10.86
N THR A 363 10.28 -33.10 11.50
CA THR A 363 9.38 -34.06 10.86
C THR A 363 8.01 -33.46 10.58
N VAL A 364 7.47 -32.69 11.52
CA VAL A 364 6.16 -32.03 11.41
C VAL A 364 6.23 -30.91 10.38
N LEU A 365 7.29 -30.10 10.44
CA LEU A 365 7.52 -29.00 9.52
C LEU A 365 7.64 -29.48 8.07
N SER A 366 8.42 -30.54 7.83
CA SER A 366 8.54 -31.10 6.48
C SER A 366 7.21 -31.63 5.97
N ARG A 367 6.43 -32.31 6.82
CA ARG A 367 5.09 -32.79 6.44
C ARG A 367 4.14 -31.64 6.10
N TRP A 368 4.16 -30.56 6.87
CA TRP A 368 3.37 -29.38 6.59
C TRP A 368 3.75 -28.74 5.25
N ILE A 369 5.04 -28.53 5.00
CA ILE A 369 5.52 -27.96 3.73
C ILE A 369 5.12 -28.84 2.53
N GLU A 370 5.20 -30.16 2.67
CA GLU A 370 4.76 -31.11 1.62
C GLU A 370 3.26 -30.95 1.31
N ILE A 371 2.41 -30.96 2.34
CA ILE A 371 0.96 -30.77 2.19
C ILE A 371 0.65 -29.41 1.58
N GLU A 372 1.29 -28.35 2.07
CA GLU A 372 1.04 -26.99 1.57
C GLU A 372 1.46 -26.86 0.11
N ASN A 373 2.58 -27.47 -0.29
CA ASN A 373 3.01 -27.52 -1.69
C ASN A 373 1.98 -28.26 -2.58
N GLU A 374 1.53 -29.45 -2.17
CA GLU A 374 0.52 -30.22 -2.93
C GLU A 374 -0.79 -29.44 -3.07
N CYS A 375 -1.32 -28.89 -1.97
CA CYS A 375 -2.55 -28.10 -2.00
C CYS A 375 -2.42 -26.81 -2.83
N CYS A 376 -1.27 -26.13 -2.78
CA CYS A 376 -1.03 -24.95 -3.61
C CYS A 376 -0.96 -25.30 -5.10
N LEU A 377 -0.30 -26.40 -5.46
CA LEU A 377 -0.23 -26.86 -6.86
C LEU A 377 -1.60 -27.25 -7.41
N ASP A 378 -2.41 -27.99 -6.64
CA ASP A 378 -3.78 -28.34 -7.02
C ASP A 378 -4.64 -27.09 -7.24
N ARG A 379 -4.50 -26.10 -6.35
CA ARG A 379 -5.22 -24.82 -6.45
C ARG A 379 -4.73 -23.97 -7.64
N MET A 380 -3.45 -24.06 -8.01
CA MET A 380 -2.90 -23.47 -9.23
C MET A 380 -3.50 -24.09 -10.50
N ASP A 381 -3.68 -25.42 -10.51
CA ASP A 381 -4.36 -26.11 -11.61
C ASP A 381 -5.83 -25.70 -11.71
N GLU A 382 -6.53 -25.59 -10.58
CA GLU A 382 -7.92 -25.13 -10.52
C GLU A 382 -8.07 -23.71 -11.08
N MET A 383 -7.25 -22.75 -10.60
CA MET A 383 -7.34 -21.35 -11.05
C MET A 383 -6.97 -21.17 -12.53
N LEU A 384 -6.04 -21.96 -13.07
CA LEU A 384 -5.67 -21.92 -14.49
C LEU A 384 -6.66 -22.69 -15.38
N SER A 385 -7.50 -23.54 -14.80
CA SER A 385 -8.55 -24.27 -15.51
C SER A 385 -9.93 -23.59 -15.40
N ALA A 386 -10.05 -22.57 -14.56
CA ALA A 386 -11.30 -21.85 -14.33
C ALA A 386 -11.86 -21.21 -15.62
N PRO A 387 -13.19 -21.17 -15.81
CA PRO A 387 -13.81 -20.63 -17.02
C PRO A 387 -13.67 -19.11 -17.14
N ASP A 388 -13.47 -18.42 -16.02
CA ASP A 388 -13.36 -16.97 -15.90
C ASP A 388 -11.91 -16.50 -15.63
N ARG A 389 -10.93 -17.40 -15.75
CA ARG A 389 -9.52 -17.15 -15.37
C ARG A 389 -8.90 -15.88 -15.95
N TRP A 390 -9.28 -15.50 -17.17
CA TRP A 390 -8.74 -14.32 -17.87
C TRP A 390 -9.57 -13.06 -17.67
N GLN A 391 -10.75 -13.17 -17.04
CA GLN A 391 -11.58 -12.01 -16.76
C GLN A 391 -10.92 -11.13 -15.70
N ASN A 392 -11.10 -9.81 -15.83
CA ASN A 392 -10.59 -8.85 -14.87
C ASN A 392 -11.32 -8.99 -13.53
N ARG A 393 -10.57 -8.88 -12.43
CA ARG A 393 -11.10 -8.98 -11.06
C ARG A 393 -12.17 -7.93 -10.74
N PHE A 394 -12.12 -6.76 -11.37
CA PHE A 394 -13.06 -5.66 -11.17
C PHE A 394 -13.89 -5.37 -12.43
N ARG A 395 -15.01 -6.06 -12.60
CA ARG A 395 -15.88 -5.95 -13.80
C ARG A 395 -16.58 -4.60 -13.98
N SER A 396 -16.82 -3.85 -12.90
CA SER A 396 -17.62 -2.60 -12.92
C SER A 396 -16.80 -1.35 -12.65
N MET A 397 -15.50 -1.51 -12.34
CA MET A 397 -14.58 -0.45 -11.94
C MET A 397 -13.21 -0.66 -12.62
N GLU A 398 -13.23 -1.04 -13.90
CA GLU A 398 -12.01 -1.35 -14.67
C GLU A 398 -11.06 -0.15 -14.73
N ASP A 399 -11.59 1.08 -14.71
CA ASP A 399 -10.79 2.32 -14.72
C ASP A 399 -9.89 2.49 -13.49
N ALA A 400 -10.25 1.85 -12.37
CA ALA A 400 -9.51 1.88 -11.11
C ALA A 400 -8.38 0.83 -11.05
N ASP A 401 -8.41 -0.21 -11.89
CA ASP A 401 -7.37 -1.24 -11.89
C ASP A 401 -6.25 -0.89 -12.87
N GLU A 402 -5.20 -0.23 -12.37
CA GLU A 402 -4.05 0.17 -13.18
C GLU A 402 -3.34 -1.02 -13.86
N PHE A 403 -3.53 -2.23 -13.32
CA PHE A 403 -2.87 -3.47 -13.75
C PHE A 403 -3.74 -4.40 -14.60
N LEU A 404 -5.05 -4.16 -14.72
CA LEU A 404 -6.01 -5.04 -15.39
C LEU A 404 -5.80 -6.52 -15.00
N VAL A 405 -5.86 -6.79 -13.69
CA VAL A 405 -5.48 -8.09 -13.13
C VAL A 405 -6.55 -9.12 -13.44
N CYS A 406 -6.16 -10.24 -14.04
CA CYS A 406 -7.06 -11.37 -14.29
C CYS A 406 -7.29 -12.23 -13.04
N ASN A 407 -8.45 -12.88 -12.96
CA ASN A 407 -8.89 -13.67 -11.82
C ASN A 407 -7.88 -14.74 -11.38
N CYS A 408 -7.17 -15.39 -12.33
CA CYS A 408 -6.17 -16.38 -11.95
C CYS A 408 -4.95 -15.77 -11.24
N ALA A 409 -4.49 -14.58 -11.66
CA ALA A 409 -3.37 -13.91 -11.02
C ALA A 409 -3.76 -13.38 -9.62
N ASP A 410 -4.95 -12.80 -9.48
CA ASP A 410 -5.47 -12.32 -8.20
C ASP A 410 -5.68 -13.47 -7.19
N SER A 411 -6.22 -14.60 -7.68
CA SER A 411 -6.38 -15.83 -6.87
C SER A 411 -5.04 -16.41 -6.43
N PHE A 412 -4.03 -16.37 -7.30
CA PHE A 412 -2.67 -16.82 -6.99
C PHE A 412 -2.04 -15.97 -5.87
N VAL A 413 -2.11 -14.64 -6.00
CA VAL A 413 -1.60 -13.71 -4.97
C VAL A 413 -2.33 -13.91 -3.64
N SER A 414 -3.66 -14.03 -3.66
CA SER A 414 -4.47 -14.29 -2.46
C SER A 414 -4.10 -15.61 -1.77
N MET A 415 -3.79 -16.65 -2.55
CA MET A 415 -3.33 -17.94 -2.03
C MET A 415 -1.99 -17.80 -1.29
N LEU A 416 -1.01 -17.13 -1.89
CA LEU A 416 0.30 -16.91 -1.26
C LEU A 416 0.21 -16.03 -0.01
N GLN A 417 -0.62 -14.97 -0.03
CA GLN A 417 -0.87 -14.14 1.15
C GLN A 417 -1.52 -14.94 2.29
N SER A 418 -2.46 -15.83 1.98
CA SER A 418 -3.07 -16.73 2.98
C SER A 418 -2.03 -17.65 3.62
N GLN A 419 -1.10 -18.19 2.84
CA GLN A 419 0.00 -19.00 3.34
C GLN A 419 0.93 -18.16 4.23
N GLN A 420 1.31 -16.96 3.79
CA GLN A 420 2.18 -16.05 4.55
C GLN A 420 1.59 -15.68 5.91
N ASN A 421 0.30 -15.38 5.97
CA ASN A 421 -0.37 -15.03 7.22
C ASN A 421 -0.35 -16.18 8.24
N ARG A 422 -0.46 -17.43 7.78
CA ARG A 422 -0.37 -18.63 8.63
C ARG A 422 1.05 -18.83 9.17
N VAL A 423 2.07 -18.54 8.36
CA VAL A 423 3.49 -18.76 8.69
C VAL A 423 4.06 -17.67 9.60
N ARG A 424 3.55 -16.42 9.53
CA ARG A 424 4.06 -15.27 10.29
C ARG A 424 4.06 -15.48 11.81
N LEU A 425 3.19 -16.34 12.32
CA LEU A 425 3.07 -16.63 13.76
C LEU A 425 4.07 -17.69 14.27
N LEU A 426 4.83 -18.32 13.36
CA LEU A 426 5.82 -19.33 13.75
C LEU A 426 6.99 -18.68 14.50
N PRO A 427 7.42 -19.24 15.64
CA PRO A 427 8.49 -18.66 16.45
C PRO A 427 9.90 -18.95 15.94
N ASP A 428 10.06 -19.80 14.91
CA ASP A 428 11.37 -20.21 14.38
C ASP A 428 11.65 -19.59 13.01
N ASP A 429 12.68 -18.77 12.93
CA ASP A 429 13.14 -18.12 11.69
C ASP A 429 13.48 -19.13 10.60
N LEU A 430 14.03 -20.30 10.96
CA LEU A 430 14.38 -21.32 9.98
C LEU A 430 13.12 -21.92 9.35
N ALA A 431 12.08 -22.16 10.16
CA ALA A 431 10.78 -22.62 9.67
C ALA A 431 10.14 -21.58 8.74
N GLN A 432 10.13 -20.30 9.13
CA GLN A 432 9.62 -19.22 8.27
C GLN A 432 10.37 -19.17 6.93
N ARG A 433 11.71 -19.28 6.94
CA ARG A 433 12.53 -19.31 5.71
C ARG A 433 12.18 -20.49 4.80
N ARG A 434 11.88 -21.67 5.34
CA ARG A 434 11.50 -22.82 4.50
C ARG A 434 10.16 -22.61 3.78
N PHE A 435 9.21 -21.90 4.40
CA PHE A 435 7.98 -21.50 3.72
C PHE A 435 8.21 -20.42 2.68
N LEU A 436 9.15 -19.51 2.94
CA LEU A 436 9.59 -18.53 1.95
C LEU A 436 10.23 -19.20 0.72
N ASP A 437 11.05 -20.23 0.92
CA ASP A 437 11.58 -21.05 -0.18
C ASP A 437 10.46 -21.72 -0.98
N LEU A 438 9.40 -22.18 -0.31
CA LEU A 438 8.21 -22.72 -0.98
C LEU A 438 7.47 -21.64 -1.78
N GLN A 439 7.31 -20.43 -1.25
CA GLN A 439 6.70 -19.31 -1.99
C GLN A 439 7.48 -18.93 -3.25
N LEU A 440 8.82 -18.91 -3.15
CA LEU A 440 9.70 -18.70 -4.31
C LEU A 440 9.49 -19.78 -5.36
N LEU A 441 9.43 -21.04 -4.94
CA LEU A 441 9.19 -22.18 -5.83
C LEU A 441 7.83 -22.07 -6.54
N LEU A 442 6.75 -21.80 -5.79
CA LEU A 442 5.39 -21.67 -6.33
C LEU A 442 5.26 -20.48 -7.29
N THR A 443 5.90 -19.36 -6.95
CA THR A 443 5.96 -18.15 -7.79
C THR A 443 6.65 -18.44 -9.13
N ASP A 444 7.78 -19.16 -9.09
CA ASP A 444 8.51 -19.55 -10.29
C ASP A 444 7.73 -20.55 -11.16
N ASP A 445 7.04 -21.51 -10.54
CA ASP A 445 6.18 -22.47 -11.24
C ASP A 445 5.01 -21.77 -11.94
N PHE A 446 4.33 -20.84 -11.26
CA PHE A 446 3.24 -20.08 -11.86
C PHE A 446 3.72 -19.22 -13.05
N ARG A 447 4.86 -18.54 -12.90
CA ARG A 447 5.51 -17.79 -13.98
C ARG A 447 5.78 -18.65 -15.20
N LYS A 448 6.34 -19.86 -15.01
CA LYS A 448 6.63 -20.81 -16.09
C LYS A 448 5.35 -21.25 -16.81
N ARG A 449 4.28 -21.55 -16.07
CA ARG A 449 2.98 -21.93 -16.63
C ARG A 449 2.36 -20.79 -17.45
N LEU A 450 2.36 -19.56 -16.92
CA LEU A 450 1.90 -18.38 -17.64
C LEU A 450 2.70 -18.15 -18.93
N ALA A 451 4.03 -18.22 -18.86
CA ALA A 451 4.89 -18.10 -20.05
C ALA A 451 4.62 -19.19 -21.09
N GLN A 452 4.32 -20.42 -20.66
CA GLN A 452 3.95 -21.51 -21.56
C GLN A 452 2.60 -21.24 -22.24
N ILE A 453 1.60 -20.76 -21.49
CA ILE A 453 0.28 -20.39 -22.03
C ILE A 453 0.43 -19.28 -23.09
N ALA A 454 1.24 -18.25 -22.81
CA ALA A 454 1.54 -17.20 -23.77
C ALA A 454 2.13 -17.75 -25.08
N ARG A 455 3.14 -18.62 -24.98
CA ARG A 455 3.79 -19.24 -26.15
C ARG A 455 2.86 -20.12 -26.98
N GLN A 456 1.81 -20.66 -26.39
CA GLN A 456 0.81 -21.50 -27.06
C GLN A 456 -0.37 -20.70 -27.62
N SER A 457 -0.40 -19.38 -27.43
CA SER A 457 -1.47 -18.52 -27.93
C SER A 457 -1.42 -18.40 -29.45
N GLU A 458 -2.58 -18.35 -30.11
CA GLU A 458 -2.66 -18.26 -31.58
C GLU A 458 -2.14 -16.92 -32.12
N SER A 459 -2.30 -15.85 -31.33
CA SER A 459 -1.92 -14.49 -31.71
C SER A 459 -1.54 -13.66 -30.48
N PRO A 460 -0.57 -12.73 -30.59
CA PRO A 460 -0.27 -11.80 -29.51
C PRO A 460 -1.37 -10.74 -29.29
N TRP A 461 -2.38 -10.69 -30.18
CA TRP A 461 -3.47 -9.71 -30.15
C TRP A 461 -4.79 -10.25 -29.60
N SER A 462 -4.82 -11.51 -29.16
CA SER A 462 -6.04 -12.19 -28.69
C SER A 462 -5.84 -12.90 -27.36
N GLU A 463 -6.92 -13.10 -26.60
CA GLU A 463 -6.90 -13.88 -25.36
C GLU A 463 -6.27 -15.28 -25.60
N PRO A 464 -5.37 -15.74 -24.73
CA PRO A 464 -5.00 -15.19 -23.42
C PRO A 464 -3.78 -14.26 -23.40
N PHE A 465 -3.16 -13.97 -24.55
CA PHE A 465 -1.84 -13.35 -24.56
C PHE A 465 -1.78 -11.98 -23.85
N PRO A 466 -2.68 -11.01 -24.10
CA PRO A 466 -2.70 -9.73 -23.38
C PRO A 466 -2.97 -9.90 -21.88
N ASN A 467 -3.88 -10.80 -21.50
CA ASN A 467 -4.21 -11.06 -20.10
C ASN A 467 -2.99 -11.64 -19.35
N VAL A 468 -2.22 -12.51 -19.99
CA VAL A 468 -0.97 -13.02 -19.45
C VAL A 468 0.09 -11.92 -19.35
N MET A 469 0.19 -11.00 -20.33
CA MET A 469 1.12 -9.86 -20.22
C MET A 469 0.80 -9.00 -18.99
N ASN A 470 -0.48 -8.70 -18.77
CA ASN A 470 -0.95 -7.95 -17.60
C ASN A 470 -0.63 -8.71 -16.30
N ALA A 471 -0.90 -10.02 -16.26
CA ALA A 471 -0.60 -10.87 -15.11
C ALA A 471 0.91 -10.90 -14.79
N ILE A 472 1.77 -11.10 -15.79
CA ILE A 472 3.23 -11.13 -15.61
C ILE A 472 3.75 -9.79 -15.09
N TRP A 473 3.23 -8.67 -15.62
CA TRP A 473 3.62 -7.34 -15.15
C TRP A 473 3.14 -7.06 -13.72
N TYR A 474 1.91 -7.45 -13.40
CA TYR A 474 1.35 -7.33 -12.06
C TYR A 474 2.15 -8.16 -11.04
N LEU A 475 2.39 -9.45 -11.34
CA LEU A 475 3.14 -10.34 -10.45
C LEU A 475 4.57 -9.87 -10.22
N ARG A 476 5.22 -9.27 -11.23
CA ARG A 476 6.51 -8.61 -11.04
C ARG A 476 6.46 -7.57 -9.92
N HIS A 477 5.45 -6.70 -9.90
CA HIS A 477 5.30 -5.66 -8.89
C HIS A 477 4.99 -6.24 -7.52
N VAL A 478 4.07 -7.21 -7.43
CA VAL A 478 3.74 -7.88 -6.17
C VAL A 478 4.97 -8.54 -5.54
N VAL A 479 5.77 -9.21 -6.35
CA VAL A 479 7.00 -9.90 -5.91
C VAL A 479 8.07 -8.89 -5.49
N GLU A 480 8.14 -7.73 -6.13
CA GLU A 480 9.01 -6.60 -5.74
C GLU A 480 8.59 -6.03 -4.38
N GLU A 481 7.29 -5.76 -4.18
CA GLU A 481 6.73 -5.32 -2.88
C GLU A 481 6.96 -6.33 -1.75
N TRP A 482 6.83 -7.63 -2.04
CA TRP A 482 7.13 -8.67 -1.06
C TRP A 482 8.61 -8.75 -0.72
N SER A 483 9.50 -8.52 -1.70
CA SER A 483 10.95 -8.41 -1.46
C SER A 483 11.24 -7.32 -0.43
N ASP A 484 10.64 -6.14 -0.61
CA ASP A 484 10.80 -4.99 0.27
C ASP A 484 10.24 -5.26 1.68
N SER A 485 9.05 -5.88 1.77
CA SER A 485 8.48 -6.27 3.06
C SER A 485 9.36 -7.28 3.81
N CYS A 486 9.94 -8.26 3.11
CA CYS A 486 10.85 -9.23 3.70
C CYS A 486 12.12 -8.55 4.24
N LEU A 487 12.70 -7.61 3.49
CA LEU A 487 13.84 -6.80 3.94
C LEU A 487 13.52 -6.02 5.22
N LEU A 488 12.36 -5.37 5.29
CA LEU A 488 11.92 -4.62 6.48
C LEU A 488 11.72 -5.52 7.71
N SER A 489 11.27 -6.76 7.49
CA SER A 489 11.12 -7.76 8.56
C SER A 489 12.44 -8.45 8.98
N GLY A 490 13.57 -8.11 8.34
CA GLY A 490 14.88 -8.71 8.62
C GLY A 490 15.06 -10.13 8.05
N ILE A 491 14.10 -10.63 7.27
CA ILE A 491 14.15 -11.95 6.64
C ILE A 491 14.92 -11.82 5.32
N THR A 492 16.20 -12.21 5.33
CA THR A 492 17.07 -12.18 4.14
C THR A 492 17.36 -13.59 3.61
N SER A 493 17.58 -13.69 2.30
CA SER A 493 18.06 -14.92 1.68
C SER A 493 19.49 -15.25 2.14
N THR A 494 19.92 -16.49 1.96
CA THR A 494 21.31 -16.89 2.19
C THR A 494 22.23 -16.14 1.22
N GLY A 495 22.81 -15.03 1.67
CA GLY A 495 23.72 -14.20 0.87
C GLY A 495 23.42 -12.70 0.86
N GLY A 496 22.48 -12.22 1.68
CA GLY A 496 22.25 -10.77 1.86
C GLY A 496 21.58 -10.07 0.67
N ARG A 497 21.03 -10.83 -0.29
CA ARG A 497 20.17 -10.29 -1.35
C ARG A 497 18.72 -10.30 -0.90
N ALA A 498 17.94 -9.34 -1.40
CA ALA A 498 16.50 -9.36 -1.19
C ALA A 498 15.91 -10.62 -1.84
N VAL A 499 14.92 -11.19 -1.16
CA VAL A 499 14.53 -12.59 -1.33
C VAL A 499 13.95 -12.86 -2.72
N PHE A 500 13.24 -11.87 -3.28
CA PHE A 500 12.42 -12.03 -4.48
C PHE A 500 12.98 -11.31 -5.72
N ASP A 501 14.16 -10.66 -5.63
CA ASP A 501 14.73 -9.86 -6.72
C ASP A 501 14.96 -10.67 -8.00
N GLU A 502 15.48 -11.89 -7.86
CA GLU A 502 15.69 -12.79 -9.00
C GLU A 502 14.34 -13.17 -9.64
N SER A 503 13.31 -13.43 -8.83
CA SER A 503 11.97 -13.71 -9.33
C SER A 503 11.37 -12.51 -10.08
N SER A 504 11.48 -11.29 -9.53
CA SER A 504 11.04 -10.06 -10.20
C SER A 504 11.77 -9.84 -11.53
N ALA A 505 13.10 -10.02 -11.55
CA ALA A 505 13.90 -9.94 -12.78
C ALA A 505 13.44 -10.96 -13.83
N MET A 506 13.09 -12.18 -13.41
CA MET A 506 12.59 -13.22 -14.30
C MET A 506 11.19 -12.93 -14.86
N PHE A 507 10.27 -12.35 -14.07
CA PHE A 507 8.99 -11.86 -14.62
C PHE A 507 9.20 -10.74 -15.64
N LYS A 508 10.07 -9.77 -15.34
CA LYS A 508 10.43 -8.69 -16.27
C LYS A 508 11.01 -9.25 -17.58
N HIS A 509 11.87 -10.26 -17.49
CA HIS A 509 12.44 -10.93 -18.65
C HIS A 509 11.36 -11.60 -19.53
N VAL A 510 10.43 -12.34 -18.92
CA VAL A 510 9.31 -12.96 -19.65
C VAL A 510 8.43 -11.91 -20.32
N TRP A 511 8.09 -10.83 -19.62
CA TRP A 511 7.31 -9.74 -20.19
C TRP A 511 8.01 -9.11 -21.40
N ASN A 512 9.32 -8.88 -21.32
CA ASN A 512 10.11 -8.33 -22.42
C ASN A 512 10.09 -9.25 -23.66
N GLN A 513 10.13 -10.57 -23.46
CA GLN A 513 10.00 -11.53 -24.57
C GLN A 513 8.61 -11.43 -25.22
N MET A 514 7.55 -11.37 -24.41
CA MET A 514 6.19 -11.21 -24.92
C MET A 514 5.98 -9.88 -25.66
N ALA A 515 6.56 -8.79 -25.15
CA ALA A 515 6.52 -7.49 -25.82
C ALA A 515 7.22 -7.54 -27.19
N GLU A 516 8.32 -8.30 -27.31
CA GLU A 516 9.02 -8.51 -28.59
C GLU A 516 8.16 -9.30 -29.59
N ASP A 517 7.37 -10.28 -29.13
CA ASP A 517 6.43 -11.01 -29.98
C ASP A 517 5.33 -10.08 -30.54
N VAL A 518 4.81 -9.16 -29.71
CA VAL A 518 3.85 -8.11 -30.14
C VAL A 518 4.48 -7.21 -31.19
N VAL A 519 5.69 -6.71 -30.92
CA VAL A 519 6.44 -5.83 -31.84
C VAL A 519 6.73 -6.52 -33.17
N THR A 520 7.18 -7.77 -33.13
CA THR A 520 7.45 -8.57 -34.34
C THR A 520 6.19 -8.74 -35.18
N SER A 521 5.06 -9.05 -34.53
CA SER A 521 3.77 -9.16 -35.22
C SER A 521 3.32 -7.82 -35.82
N LEU A 522 3.51 -6.70 -35.11
CA LEU A 522 3.20 -5.35 -35.60
C LEU A 522 4.00 -5.03 -36.86
N ARG A 523 5.30 -5.35 -36.88
CA ARG A 523 6.16 -5.13 -38.04
C ARG A 523 5.61 -5.82 -39.28
N VAL A 524 5.31 -7.12 -39.18
CA VAL A 524 4.76 -7.91 -40.30
C VAL A 524 3.44 -7.32 -40.80
N GLN A 525 2.51 -7.00 -39.89
CA GLN A 525 1.22 -6.41 -40.28
C GLN A 525 1.37 -5.03 -40.93
N THR A 526 2.33 -4.23 -40.48
CA THR A 526 2.59 -2.90 -41.03
C THR A 526 3.18 -3.02 -42.43
N ILE A 527 4.18 -3.88 -42.63
CA ILE A 527 4.81 -4.13 -43.94
C ILE A 527 3.75 -4.50 -44.98
N ASP A 528 2.79 -5.36 -44.65
CA ASP A 528 1.76 -5.79 -45.60
C ASP A 528 0.80 -4.67 -46.01
N VAL A 529 0.46 -3.76 -45.09
CA VAL A 529 -0.46 -2.65 -45.37
C VAL A 529 0.24 -1.46 -46.04
N ILE A 530 1.55 -1.30 -45.83
CA ILE A 530 2.29 -0.13 -46.30
C ILE A 530 2.82 -0.22 -47.74
N LYS A 531 2.84 -1.43 -48.32
CA LYS A 531 3.30 -1.69 -49.70
C LYS A 531 2.66 -0.78 -50.78
N PRO A 532 1.34 -0.54 -50.81
CA PRO A 532 0.75 0.35 -51.81
C PRO A 532 1.23 1.81 -51.67
N TYR A 533 1.49 2.25 -50.43
CA TYR A 533 2.01 3.59 -50.13
C TYR A 533 3.47 3.75 -50.60
N GLN A 534 4.29 2.72 -50.42
CA GLN A 534 5.65 2.66 -50.97
C GLN A 534 5.67 2.80 -52.50
N GLN A 535 4.76 2.12 -53.20
CA GLN A 535 4.73 2.03 -54.67
C GLN A 535 4.16 3.27 -55.38
N HIS A 536 3.80 4.31 -54.64
CA HIS A 536 3.31 5.55 -55.23
C HIS A 536 4.42 6.31 -55.99
N PHE A 537 4.02 7.16 -56.93
CA PHE A 537 4.92 7.91 -57.81
C PHE A 537 5.61 9.11 -57.12
N TRP A 538 6.27 8.89 -55.98
CA TRP A 538 6.93 9.93 -55.18
C TRP A 538 8.02 10.71 -55.94
N CYS A 539 8.67 10.09 -56.91
CA CYS A 539 9.71 10.71 -57.75
C CYS A 539 9.19 11.63 -58.85
N VAL A 540 7.88 11.63 -59.14
CA VAL A 540 7.27 12.37 -60.27
C VAL A 540 6.33 13.49 -59.79
N MET A 541 6.23 13.73 -58.48
CA MET A 541 5.36 14.78 -57.95
C MET A 541 5.88 16.18 -58.33
N GLU A 542 5.03 16.99 -58.97
CA GLU A 542 5.37 18.33 -59.42
C GLU A 542 5.16 19.39 -58.33
N PRO A 543 6.01 20.43 -58.22
CA PRO A 543 5.86 21.49 -57.24
C PRO A 543 4.50 22.21 -57.34
N ARG A 544 3.80 22.34 -56.21
CA ARG A 544 2.49 23.02 -56.16
C ARG A 544 2.67 24.53 -56.40
N LEU A 545 2.05 25.08 -57.46
CA LEU A 545 2.02 26.50 -57.77
C LEU A 545 0.75 27.16 -57.18
N GLY A 546 0.91 28.03 -56.18
CA GLY A 546 -0.13 28.99 -55.75
C GLY A 546 -1.09 28.58 -54.63
N ASN A 547 -1.21 27.29 -54.27
CA ASN A 547 -1.95 26.85 -53.08
C ASN A 547 -1.03 26.09 -52.11
N THR A 548 -0.95 26.55 -50.85
CA THR A 548 -0.08 25.97 -49.82
C THR A 548 -0.76 24.90 -48.96
N SER A 549 -2.07 24.68 -49.12
CA SER A 549 -2.76 23.62 -48.38
C SER A 549 -2.35 22.24 -48.91
N ARG A 550 -2.01 21.32 -48.00
CA ARG A 550 -1.74 19.90 -48.27
C ARG A 550 -2.80 19.07 -47.56
N ASP A 551 -3.23 18.00 -48.22
CA ASP A 551 -4.10 16.98 -47.64
C ASP A 551 -3.29 15.70 -47.44
N ILE A 552 -3.78 14.81 -46.58
CA ILE A 552 -3.17 13.49 -46.38
C ILE A 552 -3.33 12.66 -47.65
N THR A 553 -2.27 11.97 -48.07
CA THR A 553 -2.31 11.10 -49.24
C THR A 553 -3.32 9.96 -49.04
N ASP A 554 -4.32 9.84 -49.93
CA ASP A 554 -5.44 8.88 -49.80
C ASP A 554 -5.00 7.43 -49.54
N ILE A 555 -3.94 6.98 -50.21
CA ILE A 555 -3.42 5.61 -50.08
C ILE A 555 -2.65 5.38 -48.77
N PHE A 556 -2.38 6.42 -47.99
CA PHE A 556 -1.85 6.32 -46.62
C PHE A 556 -2.95 6.06 -45.59
N CYS A 557 -4.21 6.44 -45.88
CA CYS A 557 -5.33 6.26 -44.97
C CYS A 557 -5.53 4.81 -44.47
N PRO A 558 -5.36 3.75 -45.30
CA PRO A 558 -5.41 2.37 -44.80
C PRO A 558 -4.32 2.05 -43.76
N VAL A 559 -3.12 2.60 -43.92
CA VAL A 559 -2.01 2.47 -42.95
C VAL A 559 -2.39 3.16 -41.65
N LEU A 560 -2.88 4.39 -41.74
CA LEU A 560 -3.34 5.16 -40.58
C LEU A 560 -4.46 4.44 -39.82
N MET A 561 -5.43 3.87 -40.53
CA MET A 561 -6.52 3.11 -39.91
C MET A 561 -6.03 1.83 -39.25
N LYS A 562 -5.07 1.11 -39.87
CA LYS A 562 -4.48 -0.08 -39.29
C LYS A 562 -3.69 0.25 -38.02
N VAL A 563 -2.81 1.26 -38.07
CA VAL A 563 -2.05 1.75 -36.91
C VAL A 563 -3.01 2.19 -35.80
N ARG A 564 -4.02 3.02 -36.12
CA ARG A 564 -5.02 3.48 -35.16
C ARG A 564 -5.70 2.32 -34.46
N THR A 565 -6.17 1.34 -35.22
CA THR A 565 -6.89 0.18 -34.68
C THR A 565 -5.99 -0.67 -33.80
N THR A 566 -4.76 -0.96 -34.26
CA THR A 566 -3.83 -1.79 -33.49
C THR A 566 -3.43 -1.10 -32.17
N PHE A 567 -3.01 0.17 -32.20
CA PHE A 567 -2.63 0.89 -30.99
C PHE A 567 -3.81 1.13 -30.04
N ALA A 568 -5.00 1.46 -30.55
CA ALA A 568 -6.19 1.62 -29.72
C ALA A 568 -6.63 0.30 -29.06
N ASN A 569 -6.59 -0.82 -29.79
CA ASN A 569 -6.91 -2.13 -29.23
C ASN A 569 -5.89 -2.56 -28.17
N THR A 570 -4.60 -2.32 -28.41
CA THR A 570 -3.57 -2.54 -27.39
C THR A 570 -3.85 -1.71 -26.14
N GLY A 571 -4.17 -0.43 -26.30
CA GLY A 571 -4.50 0.47 -25.18
C GLY A 571 -5.76 0.07 -24.40
N ALA A 572 -6.64 -0.74 -24.99
CA ALA A 572 -7.81 -1.28 -24.32
C ALA A 572 -7.55 -2.61 -23.59
N GLN A 573 -6.53 -3.37 -24.00
CA GLN A 573 -6.26 -4.73 -23.49
C GLN A 573 -5.06 -4.79 -22.55
N ILE A 574 -4.12 -3.85 -22.66
CA ILE A 574 -2.89 -3.81 -21.86
C ILE A 574 -3.02 -2.80 -20.74
N SER A 575 -2.51 -3.16 -19.58
CA SER A 575 -2.60 -2.37 -18.35
C SER A 575 -1.87 -1.03 -18.46
N LYS A 576 -2.45 0.03 -17.87
CA LYS A 576 -1.86 1.38 -17.85
C LYS A 576 -0.42 1.37 -17.33
N ALA A 577 -0.15 0.55 -16.31
CA ALA A 577 1.16 0.42 -15.68
C ALA A 577 2.26 -0.14 -16.62
N SER A 578 1.92 -0.87 -17.68
CA SER A 578 2.87 -1.45 -18.64
C SER A 578 2.76 -0.88 -20.06
N LEU A 579 1.66 -0.16 -20.33
CA LEU A 579 1.29 0.32 -21.65
C LEU A 579 2.30 1.32 -22.22
N GLU A 580 2.85 2.21 -21.40
CA GLU A 580 3.85 3.19 -21.82
C GLU A 580 5.08 2.50 -22.45
N GLU A 581 5.64 1.51 -21.74
CA GLU A 581 6.80 0.75 -22.20
C GLU A 581 6.50 -0.02 -23.50
N LEU A 582 5.31 -0.62 -23.61
CA LEU A 582 4.91 -1.34 -24.83
C LEU A 582 4.70 -0.38 -26.01
N PHE A 583 3.99 0.73 -25.81
CA PHE A 583 3.76 1.74 -26.84
C PHE A 583 5.05 2.37 -27.33
N LYS A 584 6.05 2.57 -26.47
CA LYS A 584 7.38 3.06 -26.87
C LYS A 584 8.02 2.09 -27.87
N ARG A 585 8.02 0.79 -27.57
CA ARG A 585 8.57 -0.25 -28.47
C ARG A 585 7.79 -0.39 -29.77
N MET A 586 6.46 -0.35 -29.70
CA MET A 586 5.59 -0.38 -30.87
C MET A 586 5.81 0.82 -31.79
N SER A 587 5.97 2.01 -31.22
CA SER A 587 6.25 3.25 -31.97
C SER A 587 7.60 3.17 -32.66
N SER A 588 8.63 2.79 -31.92
CA SER A 588 9.97 2.56 -32.45
C SER A 588 9.94 1.62 -33.66
N ALA A 589 9.26 0.48 -33.50
CA ALA A 589 9.13 -0.52 -34.56
C ALA A 589 8.38 0.00 -35.79
N LEU A 590 7.32 0.78 -35.60
CA LEU A 590 6.58 1.41 -36.69
C LEU A 590 7.48 2.38 -37.47
N ALA A 591 8.23 3.24 -36.79
CA ALA A 591 9.17 4.16 -37.44
C ALA A 591 10.28 3.42 -38.19
N THR A 592 10.86 2.37 -37.58
CA THR A 592 11.85 1.52 -38.24
C THR A 592 11.29 0.89 -39.51
N VAL A 593 10.06 0.36 -39.48
CA VAL A 593 9.43 -0.22 -40.68
C VAL A 593 9.25 0.82 -41.78
N ILE A 594 8.77 2.02 -41.45
CA ILE A 594 8.60 3.10 -42.44
C ILE A 594 9.96 3.51 -43.02
N LEU A 595 11.00 3.58 -42.19
CA LEU A 595 12.35 3.90 -42.62
C LEU A 595 12.90 2.87 -43.60
N GLU A 596 12.94 1.61 -43.19
CA GLU A 596 13.59 0.51 -43.93
C GLU A 596 12.79 0.13 -45.19
N GLU A 597 11.46 0.09 -45.09
CA GLU A 597 10.61 -0.38 -46.19
C GLU A 597 10.19 0.74 -47.15
N ILE A 598 10.29 2.01 -46.77
CA ILE A 598 9.90 3.12 -47.66
C ILE A 598 11.06 4.07 -47.88
N VAL A 599 11.51 4.76 -46.84
CA VAL A 599 12.41 5.91 -46.98
C VAL A 599 13.75 5.50 -47.59
N ASP A 600 14.27 4.34 -47.20
CA ASP A 600 15.60 3.87 -47.62
C ASP A 600 15.62 3.22 -49.01
N VAL A 601 14.45 2.94 -49.60
CA VAL A 601 14.33 2.18 -50.86
C VAL A 601 13.55 2.90 -51.96
N THR A 602 12.84 3.98 -51.63
CA THR A 602 11.96 4.70 -52.57
C THR A 602 12.68 5.91 -53.16
N PRO A 603 12.68 6.10 -54.50
CA PRO A 603 13.16 7.35 -55.11
C PRO A 603 12.18 8.51 -54.89
N PHE A 604 12.70 9.70 -54.60
CA PHE A 604 11.92 10.89 -54.27
C PHE A 604 12.20 12.08 -55.18
N SER A 605 11.18 12.91 -55.37
CA SER A 605 11.32 14.33 -55.74
C SER A 605 11.28 15.17 -54.46
N ALA A 606 11.71 16.44 -54.51
CA ALA A 606 11.56 17.36 -53.37
C ALA A 606 10.11 17.43 -52.87
N GLU A 607 9.16 17.53 -53.82
CA GLU A 607 7.74 17.63 -53.50
C GLU A 607 7.17 16.34 -52.94
N GLY A 608 7.57 15.18 -53.48
CA GLY A 608 7.14 13.87 -52.97
C GLY A 608 7.64 13.58 -51.55
N ALA A 609 8.90 13.93 -51.25
CA ALA A 609 9.41 13.84 -49.89
C ALA A 609 8.69 14.80 -48.93
N THR A 610 8.38 16.02 -49.39
CA THR A 610 7.64 17.01 -48.60
C THR A 610 6.20 16.54 -48.33
N GLN A 611 5.55 15.88 -49.29
CA GLN A 611 4.22 15.30 -49.10
C GLN A 611 4.26 14.14 -48.09
N MET A 612 5.23 13.23 -48.20
CA MET A 612 5.36 12.14 -47.24
C MET A 612 5.69 12.65 -45.83
N LEU A 613 6.54 13.67 -45.70
CA LEU A 613 6.79 14.35 -44.43
C LEU A 613 5.49 14.94 -43.85
N PHE A 614 4.68 15.57 -44.70
CA PHE A 614 3.37 16.09 -44.31
C PHE A 614 2.44 14.98 -43.80
N ASP A 615 2.39 13.84 -44.48
CA ASP A 615 1.58 12.68 -44.08
C ASP A 615 2.00 12.11 -42.72
N MET A 616 3.31 12.12 -42.41
CA MET A 616 3.83 11.71 -41.09
C MET A 616 3.49 12.73 -40.00
N GLU A 617 3.76 14.01 -40.23
CA GLU A 617 3.58 15.09 -39.25
C GLU A 617 2.11 15.44 -38.98
N ASN A 618 1.23 15.30 -39.98
CA ASN A 618 -0.17 15.71 -39.89
C ASN A 618 -1.16 14.52 -39.93
N GLY A 619 -0.70 13.31 -40.22
CA GLY A 619 -1.51 12.08 -40.21
C GLY A 619 -1.09 11.14 -39.08
N LEU A 620 0.10 10.54 -39.21
CA LEU A 620 0.55 9.49 -38.30
C LEU A 620 0.76 9.99 -36.86
N ILE A 621 1.52 11.07 -36.71
CA ILE A 621 1.87 11.64 -35.41
C ILE A 621 0.64 12.09 -34.61
N PRO A 622 -0.32 12.85 -35.20
CA PRO A 622 -1.53 13.25 -34.48
C PRO A 622 -2.38 12.06 -34.02
N ILE A 623 -2.45 10.98 -34.82
CA ILE A 623 -3.17 9.76 -34.44
C ILE A 623 -2.51 9.08 -33.23
N LEU A 624 -1.18 8.92 -33.24
CA LEU A 624 -0.46 8.33 -32.11
C LEU A 624 -0.60 9.20 -30.86
N SER A 625 -0.40 10.52 -30.99
CA SER A 625 -0.54 11.51 -29.92
C SER A 625 -1.94 11.48 -29.29
N HIS A 626 -2.98 11.38 -30.12
CA HIS A 626 -4.37 11.27 -29.65
C HIS A 626 -4.61 9.95 -28.88
N ILE A 627 -4.13 8.82 -29.40
CA ILE A 627 -4.28 7.52 -28.73
C ILE A 627 -3.53 7.52 -27.39
N PHE A 628 -2.29 8.02 -27.36
CA PHE A 628 -1.49 8.09 -26.13
C PHE A 628 -2.19 8.95 -25.08
N SER A 629 -2.65 10.13 -25.47
CA SER A 629 -3.39 11.03 -24.58
C SER A 629 -4.65 10.37 -24.01
N ARG A 630 -5.41 9.62 -24.83
CA ARG A 630 -6.61 8.88 -24.39
C ARG A 630 -6.27 7.77 -23.40
N CYS A 631 -5.11 7.12 -23.58
CA CYS A 631 -4.64 6.05 -22.71
C CYS A 631 -3.84 6.54 -21.48
N GLY A 632 -3.70 7.86 -21.28
CA GLY A 632 -2.93 8.42 -20.16
C GLY A 632 -1.40 8.38 -20.34
N VAL A 633 -0.92 8.15 -21.57
CA VAL A 633 0.50 8.13 -21.94
C VAL A 633 0.91 9.49 -22.51
N PRO A 634 2.13 10.01 -22.25
CA PRO A 634 2.57 11.28 -22.79
C PRO A 634 2.48 11.32 -24.33
N PRO A 635 1.85 12.36 -24.92
CA PRO A 635 1.58 12.40 -26.36
C PRO A 635 2.85 12.38 -27.21
N ASN A 636 3.95 12.97 -26.74
CA ASN A 636 5.21 13.11 -27.47
C ASN A 636 6.16 11.92 -27.26
N MET A 637 5.69 10.79 -26.71
CA MET A 637 6.55 9.64 -26.42
C MET A 637 7.15 8.99 -27.67
N TYR A 638 6.51 9.14 -28.84
CA TYR A 638 7.02 8.60 -30.09
C TYR A 638 8.30 9.28 -30.59
N TYR A 639 8.80 10.37 -29.99
CA TYR A 639 10.09 10.99 -30.38
C TYR A 639 11.28 10.20 -29.84
N ASP A 640 11.36 8.92 -30.19
CA ASP A 640 12.55 8.11 -29.96
C ASP A 640 13.56 8.25 -31.12
N GLU A 641 14.70 7.59 -31.02
CA GLU A 641 15.76 7.68 -32.04
C GLU A 641 15.25 7.31 -33.44
N ALA A 642 14.42 6.27 -33.56
CA ALA A 642 13.88 5.80 -34.83
C ALA A 642 12.96 6.85 -35.49
N PHE A 643 12.05 7.47 -34.74
CA PHE A 643 11.18 8.52 -35.27
C PHE A 643 11.94 9.82 -35.58
N ILE A 644 12.94 10.17 -34.77
CA ILE A 644 13.82 11.31 -35.03
C ILE A 644 14.55 11.09 -36.36
N THR A 645 15.15 9.90 -36.56
CA THR A 645 15.79 9.53 -37.82
C THR A 645 14.80 9.51 -38.98
N LEU A 646 13.56 9.06 -38.79
CA LEU A 646 12.51 9.08 -39.82
C LEU A 646 12.21 10.50 -40.30
N LEU A 647 11.86 11.39 -39.38
CA LEU A 647 11.53 12.78 -39.70
C LEU A 647 12.75 13.53 -40.25
N GLY A 648 13.94 13.29 -39.69
CA GLY A 648 15.19 13.84 -40.19
C GLY A 648 15.49 13.41 -41.63
N SER A 649 15.33 12.12 -41.93
CA SER A 649 15.54 11.57 -43.27
C SER A 649 14.60 12.21 -44.29
N LEU A 650 13.31 12.34 -43.96
CA LEU A 650 12.32 13.00 -44.80
C LEU A 650 12.56 14.51 -44.94
N LYS A 651 13.00 15.20 -43.87
CA LYS A 651 13.38 16.63 -43.91
C LYS A 651 14.57 16.88 -44.84
N LEU A 652 15.59 16.04 -44.78
CA LEU A 652 16.72 16.08 -45.71
C LEU A 652 16.24 15.90 -47.16
N LEU A 653 15.41 14.89 -47.40
CA LEU A 653 14.85 14.61 -48.72
C LEU A 653 13.89 15.70 -49.22
N SER A 654 13.32 16.51 -48.33
CA SER A 654 12.39 17.61 -48.66
C SER A 654 13.11 18.92 -49.02
N LEU A 655 14.44 19.02 -48.84
CA LEU A 655 15.19 20.21 -49.16
C LEU A 655 15.05 20.60 -50.64
N SER A 656 15.03 21.91 -50.92
CA SER A 656 14.96 22.39 -52.29
C SER A 656 16.16 21.91 -53.11
N TRP A 657 15.98 21.79 -54.42
CA TRP A 657 17.03 21.32 -55.34
C TRP A 657 18.34 22.10 -55.19
N ALA A 658 18.27 23.43 -55.04
CA ALA A 658 19.45 24.27 -54.86
C ALA A 658 20.19 23.96 -53.55
N VAL A 659 19.45 23.78 -52.46
CA VAL A 659 20.03 23.54 -51.13
C VAL A 659 20.65 22.14 -51.05
N ILE A 660 19.95 21.12 -51.56
CA ILE A 660 20.44 19.73 -51.48
C ILE A 660 21.63 19.47 -52.40
N THR A 661 21.74 20.16 -53.54
CA THR A 661 22.88 20.05 -54.46
C THR A 661 24.14 20.66 -53.85
N LEU A 662 24.02 21.85 -53.25
CA LEU A 662 25.13 22.45 -52.50
C LEU A 662 25.55 21.56 -51.32
N LEU A 663 24.56 21.06 -50.58
CA LEU A 663 24.81 20.18 -49.45
C LEU A 663 25.52 18.88 -49.87
N LYS A 664 25.18 18.30 -51.03
CA LYS A 664 25.84 17.10 -51.58
C LYS A 664 27.33 17.34 -51.83
N ASP A 665 27.66 18.42 -52.53
CA ASP A 665 29.05 18.76 -52.89
C ASP A 665 29.91 19.05 -51.64
N GLU A 666 29.31 19.63 -50.60
CA GLU A 666 29.96 19.93 -49.32
C GLU A 666 30.08 18.68 -48.41
N ILE A 667 29.02 17.90 -48.25
CA ILE A 667 28.99 16.68 -47.41
C ILE A 667 30.04 15.66 -47.89
N ASP A 668 30.28 15.56 -49.20
CA ASP A 668 31.28 14.64 -49.73
C ASP A 668 32.72 15.02 -49.33
N GLN A 669 32.97 16.28 -48.99
CA GLN A 669 34.31 16.82 -48.68
C GLN A 669 34.56 17.02 -47.17
N LEU A 670 33.51 17.16 -46.35
CA LEU A 670 33.61 17.42 -44.91
C LEU A 670 33.94 16.14 -44.11
N PRO A 671 34.69 16.21 -43.00
CA PRO A 671 34.77 15.12 -42.00
C PRO A 671 33.39 14.78 -41.40
N GLU A 672 33.21 13.57 -40.88
CA GLU A 672 31.92 13.08 -40.36
C GLU A 672 31.31 13.98 -39.27
N GLU A 673 32.08 14.31 -38.24
CA GLU A 673 31.66 15.19 -37.14
C GLU A 673 31.16 16.56 -37.62
N VAL A 674 31.86 17.16 -38.61
CA VAL A 674 31.52 18.48 -39.16
C VAL A 674 30.29 18.42 -40.08
N ALA A 675 30.12 17.31 -40.79
CA ALA A 675 28.94 17.08 -41.63
C ALA A 675 27.68 16.90 -40.76
N ASP A 676 27.78 16.18 -39.64
CA ASP A 676 26.68 15.96 -38.71
C ASP A 676 26.27 17.25 -37.98
N GLU A 677 27.23 18.08 -37.56
CA GLU A 677 26.96 19.43 -37.01
C GLU A 677 26.20 20.30 -38.02
N LYS A 678 26.59 20.25 -39.30
CA LYS A 678 25.93 21.02 -40.36
C LYS A 678 24.50 20.54 -40.63
N LEU A 679 24.26 19.22 -40.61
CA LEU A 679 22.90 18.67 -40.71
C LEU A 679 22.05 19.12 -39.52
N PHE A 680 22.63 19.14 -38.32
CA PHE A 680 21.96 19.63 -37.12
C PHE A 680 21.57 21.11 -37.22
N GLU A 681 22.47 21.98 -37.72
CA GLU A 681 22.18 23.40 -37.99
C GLU A 681 20.99 23.59 -38.96
N MET A 682 20.84 22.67 -39.92
CA MET A 682 19.73 22.63 -40.86
C MET A 682 18.44 22.01 -40.28
N LYS A 683 18.41 21.73 -38.97
CA LYS A 683 17.30 21.06 -38.25
C LYS A 683 17.01 19.65 -38.74
N ILE A 684 18.03 18.96 -39.26
CA ILE A 684 17.97 17.55 -39.67
C ILE A 684 18.60 16.74 -38.54
N TYR A 685 17.75 16.10 -37.75
CA TYR A 685 18.16 15.33 -36.58
C TYR A 685 18.19 13.83 -36.89
N GLY A 686 19.07 13.07 -36.22
CA GLY A 686 19.11 11.59 -36.33
C GLY A 686 19.59 11.05 -37.68
N VAL A 687 20.21 11.87 -38.52
CA VAL A 687 20.80 11.46 -39.80
C VAL A 687 22.29 11.78 -39.77
N ASN A 688 23.13 10.75 -39.86
CA ASN A 688 24.58 10.91 -39.96
C ASN A 688 25.03 11.10 -41.41
N LYS A 689 26.31 11.47 -41.60
CA LYS A 689 26.92 11.68 -42.92
C LYS A 689 26.69 10.54 -43.91
N GLU A 690 26.90 9.29 -43.50
CA GLU A 690 26.75 8.14 -44.42
C GLU A 690 25.30 7.96 -44.87
N ARG A 691 24.34 8.05 -43.94
CA ARG A 691 22.92 7.97 -44.24
C ARG A 691 22.48 9.14 -45.11
N ALA A 692 22.93 10.36 -44.84
CA ALA A 692 22.63 11.53 -45.66
C ALA A 692 23.07 11.33 -47.11
N LYS A 693 24.28 10.79 -47.32
CA LYS A 693 24.78 10.46 -48.68
C LYS A 693 23.91 9.43 -49.39
N ASN A 694 23.47 8.39 -48.68
CA ASN A 694 22.60 7.37 -49.27
C ASN A 694 21.22 7.93 -49.61
N LEU A 695 20.62 8.73 -48.74
CA LEU A 695 19.33 9.38 -48.98
C LEU A 695 19.39 10.38 -50.15
N ILE A 696 20.44 11.19 -50.25
CA ILE A 696 20.61 12.14 -51.36
C ILE A 696 20.65 11.41 -52.72
N ARG A 697 21.17 10.18 -52.79
CA ARG A 697 21.15 9.37 -54.04
C ARG A 697 19.75 8.96 -54.45
N LEU A 698 18.79 8.91 -53.53
CA LEU A 698 17.40 8.59 -53.83
C LEU A 698 16.64 9.78 -54.42
N ARG A 699 17.22 10.99 -54.46
CA ARG A 699 16.60 12.17 -55.09
C ARG A 699 16.79 12.16 -56.60
N SER A 700 15.74 11.76 -57.32
CA SER A 700 15.77 11.56 -58.77
C SER A 700 15.94 12.85 -59.59
N ASP A 701 15.67 14.00 -58.99
CA ASP A 701 15.82 15.34 -59.59
C ASP A 701 17.26 15.89 -59.52
N ILE A 702 18.17 15.23 -58.80
CA ILE A 702 19.59 15.61 -58.73
C ILE A 702 20.39 15.04 -59.93
N GLU A 703 19.93 13.94 -60.54
CA GLU A 703 20.61 13.34 -61.71
C GLU A 703 20.25 13.99 -63.05
N LYS A 704 19.14 14.75 -63.14
CA LYS A 704 18.73 15.44 -64.37
C LYS A 704 19.26 16.88 -64.40
N GLY A 705 20.39 17.09 -65.06
CA GLY A 705 20.92 18.43 -65.37
C GLY A 705 19.97 19.27 -66.23
N MET A 706 19.99 20.59 -66.02
CA MET A 706 19.18 21.64 -66.65
C MET A 706 19.34 21.83 -68.18
N ASP A 707 19.65 20.80 -68.98
CA ASP A 707 19.91 20.97 -70.43
C ASP A 707 18.82 20.45 -71.39
N GLU A 708 17.70 19.87 -70.91
CA GLU A 708 16.64 19.34 -71.80
C GLU A 708 15.23 19.97 -71.65
N LEU A 709 15.11 21.13 -71.00
CA LEU A 709 13.89 21.96 -71.09
C LEU A 709 13.95 22.92 -72.30
N ARG A 710 14.22 22.37 -73.50
CA ARG A 710 13.90 23.02 -74.77
C ARG A 710 12.62 22.41 -75.32
N TYR A 711 11.57 23.22 -75.38
CA TYR A 711 10.37 22.98 -76.16
C TYR A 711 10.69 22.31 -77.51
N PRO A 712 10.19 21.09 -77.78
CA PRO A 712 10.00 20.62 -79.14
C PRO A 712 8.60 21.03 -79.58
N ASN A 713 8.54 22.00 -80.50
CA ASN A 713 7.39 22.27 -81.35
C ASN A 713 7.04 21.04 -82.20
N THR A 714 6.48 19.96 -81.65
CA THR A 714 5.76 18.95 -82.43
C THR A 714 4.91 18.04 -81.54
N VAL A 715 3.73 18.48 -81.07
CA VAL A 715 2.49 17.68 -81.08
C VAL A 715 1.31 18.66 -80.99
N ILE A 716 0.96 19.26 -82.12
CA ILE A 716 -0.34 19.91 -82.39
C ILE A 716 -1.41 18.86 -82.75
N ALA A 717 -1.21 17.59 -82.42
CA ALA A 717 -2.13 16.53 -82.80
C ALA A 717 -2.17 15.43 -81.72
N ILE A 718 -2.89 15.70 -80.63
CA ILE A 718 -3.76 14.81 -79.82
C ILE A 718 -4.35 15.72 -78.73
N PHE A 719 -5.16 16.69 -79.15
CA PHE A 719 -5.94 17.57 -78.25
C PHE A 719 -7.45 17.45 -78.55
N PHE A 720 -7.84 16.33 -79.15
CA PHE A 720 -9.22 15.97 -79.44
C PHE A 720 -9.45 14.53 -78.98
N THR A 721 -9.80 14.36 -77.71
CA THR A 721 -10.95 13.56 -77.25
C THR A 721 -10.98 13.54 -75.72
N CYS A 722 -12.17 13.78 -75.16
CA CYS A 722 -12.55 13.64 -73.75
C CYS A 722 -12.29 14.85 -72.83
N LEU A 723 -13.00 15.96 -73.11
CA LEU A 723 -13.54 16.82 -72.06
C LEU A 723 -14.85 17.43 -72.55
N THR A 724 -15.92 16.66 -72.39
CA THR A 724 -17.30 17.14 -72.30
C THR A 724 -17.85 16.57 -71.00
N PHE A 725 -17.97 17.39 -69.97
CA PHE A 725 -19.27 17.74 -69.37
C PHE A 725 -19.06 18.74 -68.21
N ILE A 726 -19.67 19.94 -68.37
CA ILE A 726 -20.12 20.90 -67.34
C ILE A 726 -18.99 21.59 -66.56
N ALA A 727 -18.59 22.84 -66.82
CA ALA A 727 -19.33 24.10 -67.00
C ALA A 727 -20.29 24.44 -65.84
N LEU A 728 -19.72 24.94 -64.74
CA LEU A 728 -20.38 25.93 -63.88
C LEU A 728 -19.49 27.18 -63.80
N PHE A 729 -19.95 28.25 -64.42
CA PHE A 729 -19.67 29.64 -64.03
C PHE A 729 -20.57 29.98 -62.81
N PRO A 730 -20.38 31.10 -62.07
CA PRO A 730 -19.28 32.09 -62.12
C PRO A 730 -18.73 32.51 -60.73
N GLU A 731 -17.67 33.31 -60.75
CA GLU A 731 -17.38 34.32 -59.72
C GLU A 731 -18.62 35.23 -59.51
N ASP A 732 -18.96 35.57 -58.25
CA ASP A 732 -19.13 36.97 -57.86
C ASP A 732 -19.39 37.19 -56.36
N LEU A 733 -18.68 38.21 -55.86
CA LEU A 733 -19.02 39.22 -54.85
C LEU A 733 -19.55 38.81 -53.45
N SER A 734 -18.73 39.17 -52.46
CA SER A 734 -19.11 39.89 -51.23
C SER A 734 -20.60 40.22 -51.09
N SER A 735 -21.33 39.40 -50.35
CA SER A 735 -22.59 39.78 -49.71
C SER A 735 -22.41 39.60 -48.21
N MET A 736 -22.79 40.59 -47.41
CA MET A 736 -22.84 40.45 -45.96
C MET A 736 -23.90 39.39 -45.66
N SER A 737 -23.47 38.19 -45.27
CA SER A 737 -24.36 37.08 -44.96
C SER A 737 -25.20 37.42 -43.72
N GLN A 738 -26.51 37.20 -43.82
CA GLN A 738 -27.42 37.29 -42.69
C GLN A 738 -26.99 36.30 -41.58
N PRO A 739 -27.15 36.65 -40.29
CA PRO A 739 -26.79 35.74 -39.23
C PRO A 739 -27.68 34.48 -39.24
N ILE A 740 -27.06 33.33 -39.02
CA ILE A 740 -27.71 32.01 -39.03
C ILE A 740 -27.78 31.49 -37.59
N VAL A 741 -28.96 31.04 -37.16
CA VAL A 741 -29.19 30.45 -35.84
C VAL A 741 -29.53 28.98 -35.98
N ASN A 742 -28.75 28.11 -35.35
CA ASN A 742 -28.94 26.66 -35.37
C ASN A 742 -29.00 26.12 -33.93
N GLN A 743 -30.16 25.63 -33.51
CA GLN A 743 -30.30 24.91 -32.24
C GLN A 743 -29.67 23.52 -32.39
N LEU A 744 -28.46 23.36 -31.86
CA LEU A 744 -27.67 22.13 -31.96
C LEU A 744 -28.26 21.02 -31.09
N ILE A 745 -28.63 21.37 -29.86
CA ILE A 745 -29.31 20.48 -28.93
C ILE A 745 -30.66 21.10 -28.59
N VAL A 746 -31.72 20.32 -28.79
CA VAL A 746 -33.06 20.67 -28.32
C VAL A 746 -33.15 20.25 -26.86
N GLY A 747 -33.21 21.23 -25.96
CA GLY A 747 -33.30 20.96 -24.52
C GLY A 747 -34.56 20.18 -24.15
N TYR A 748 -34.52 19.51 -23.00
CA TYR A 748 -35.69 18.82 -22.44
C TYR A 748 -35.62 18.82 -20.92
N ALA A 749 -36.78 18.77 -20.26
CA ALA A 749 -36.91 18.49 -18.84
C ALA A 749 -38.02 17.44 -18.64
N ARG A 750 -37.73 16.37 -17.89
CA ARG A 750 -38.68 15.26 -17.66
C ARG A 750 -38.73 14.87 -16.19
N GLU A 751 -39.94 14.73 -15.67
CA GLU A 751 -40.21 14.18 -14.34
C GLU A 751 -40.74 12.74 -14.44
N GLY A 752 -39.91 11.76 -14.03
CA GLY A 752 -40.24 10.33 -14.14
C GLY A 752 -39.64 9.48 -13.02
N GLY A 753 -39.63 10.00 -11.80
CA GLY A 753 -39.04 9.36 -10.60
C GLY A 753 -37.63 9.87 -10.24
N LYS A 754 -36.89 10.39 -11.21
CA LYS A 754 -35.72 11.27 -11.05
C LYS A 754 -35.83 12.40 -12.07
N TYR A 755 -35.41 13.61 -11.71
CA TYR A 755 -35.40 14.77 -12.61
C TYR A 755 -34.23 14.62 -13.60
N VAL A 756 -34.52 14.67 -14.90
CA VAL A 756 -33.51 14.62 -15.96
C VAL A 756 -33.77 15.80 -16.88
N ALA A 757 -32.77 16.67 -17.04
CA ALA A 757 -32.84 17.83 -17.90
C ALA A 757 -31.53 18.07 -18.64
N THR A 758 -31.65 18.67 -19.82
CA THR A 758 -30.55 19.24 -20.60
C THR A 758 -31.02 20.56 -21.21
N GLY A 759 -30.17 21.59 -21.16
CA GLY A 759 -30.43 22.89 -21.75
C GLY A 759 -30.25 22.88 -23.27
N SER A 760 -30.99 23.75 -23.95
CA SER A 760 -30.82 23.99 -25.39
C SER A 760 -29.45 24.58 -25.69
N VAL A 761 -28.69 23.96 -26.59
CA VAL A 761 -27.39 24.47 -27.07
C VAL A 761 -27.58 25.06 -28.45
N THR A 762 -27.21 26.32 -28.65
CA THR A 762 -27.47 27.05 -29.90
C THR A 762 -26.20 27.64 -30.49
N LEU A 763 -25.93 27.36 -31.76
CA LEU A 763 -24.89 28.01 -32.55
C LEU A 763 -25.46 29.19 -33.33
N VAL A 764 -24.92 30.37 -33.11
CA VAL A 764 -25.20 31.59 -33.88
C VAL A 764 -23.96 31.94 -34.69
N ARG A 765 -24.10 31.99 -36.02
CA ARG A 765 -23.04 32.39 -36.94
C ARG A 765 -23.37 33.75 -37.51
N SER A 766 -22.56 34.76 -37.18
CA SER A 766 -22.72 36.13 -37.65
C SER A 766 -21.39 36.60 -38.23
N ARG A 767 -21.33 36.77 -39.56
CA ARG A 767 -20.08 37.06 -40.29
C ARG A 767 -19.03 35.96 -40.03
N ASP A 768 -17.81 36.34 -39.64
CA ASP A 768 -16.72 35.43 -39.29
C ASP A 768 -16.69 35.08 -37.79
N VAL A 769 -17.79 35.27 -37.06
CA VAL A 769 -17.89 35.01 -35.61
C VAL A 769 -18.89 33.89 -35.33
N ASN A 770 -18.40 32.82 -34.71
CA ASN A 770 -19.20 31.72 -34.18
C ASN A 770 -19.46 31.95 -32.68
N ILE A 771 -20.73 32.08 -32.32
CA ILE A 771 -21.20 32.29 -30.95
C ILE A 771 -21.99 31.06 -30.52
N LEU A 772 -21.56 30.41 -29.43
CA LEU A 772 -22.30 29.31 -28.82
C LEU A 772 -23.08 29.84 -27.62
N VAL A 773 -24.38 29.54 -27.56
CA VAL A 773 -25.25 29.88 -26.43
C VAL A 773 -25.62 28.60 -25.69
N ASP A 774 -25.25 28.55 -24.42
CA ASP A 774 -25.21 27.40 -23.52
C ASP A 774 -24.32 26.24 -24.00
N CYS A 775 -23.97 25.36 -23.06
CA CYS A 775 -23.03 24.25 -23.23
C CYS A 775 -23.60 22.90 -22.77
N GLY A 776 -24.92 22.80 -22.62
CA GLY A 776 -25.61 21.56 -22.24
C GLY A 776 -25.17 21.00 -20.89
N ASP A 777 -25.56 19.76 -20.61
CA ASP A 777 -25.20 19.05 -19.38
C ASP A 777 -23.83 18.36 -19.46
N PRO A 778 -23.18 18.00 -18.33
CA PRO A 778 -21.82 17.46 -18.34
C PRO A 778 -21.62 16.15 -19.13
N TRP A 779 -22.69 15.47 -19.52
CA TRP A 779 -22.65 14.17 -20.18
C TRP A 779 -22.85 14.24 -21.69
N ASN A 780 -23.28 15.39 -22.24
CA ASN A 780 -23.56 15.54 -23.68
C ASN A 780 -22.48 16.28 -24.49
N GLY A 781 -21.28 16.45 -23.92
CA GLY A 781 -20.17 17.16 -24.57
C GLY A 781 -19.78 16.59 -25.94
N ASP A 782 -19.72 15.26 -26.08
CA ASP A 782 -19.42 14.61 -27.37
C ASP A 782 -20.52 14.87 -28.42
N GLU A 783 -21.79 14.93 -28.00
CA GLU A 783 -22.91 15.24 -28.89
C GLU A 783 -22.84 16.70 -29.38
N ILE A 784 -22.49 17.64 -28.50
CA ILE A 784 -22.28 19.05 -28.88
C ILE A 784 -21.15 19.17 -29.90
N LEU A 785 -20.01 18.49 -29.67
CA LEU A 785 -18.86 18.51 -30.58
C LEU A 785 -19.20 17.88 -31.93
N GLN A 786 -19.95 16.77 -31.92
CA GLN A 786 -20.43 16.14 -33.14
C GLN A 786 -21.34 17.07 -33.92
N ARG A 787 -22.36 17.67 -33.28
CA ARG A 787 -23.29 18.61 -33.93
C ARG A 787 -22.57 19.84 -34.47
N LEU A 788 -21.56 20.37 -33.77
CA LEU A 788 -20.73 21.46 -34.28
C LEU A 788 -19.97 21.06 -35.56
N SER A 789 -19.41 19.84 -35.59
CA SER A 789 -18.68 19.33 -36.75
C SER A 789 -19.57 19.16 -37.99
N GLU A 790 -20.86 18.84 -37.82
CA GLU A 790 -21.84 18.78 -38.91
C GLU A 790 -22.05 20.14 -39.60
N PHE A 791 -21.83 21.24 -38.87
CA PHE A 791 -21.82 22.61 -39.41
C PHE A 791 -20.42 23.09 -39.83
N GLY A 792 -19.42 22.20 -39.83
CA GLY A 792 -18.03 22.52 -40.19
C GLY A 792 -17.32 23.42 -39.17
N VAL A 793 -17.76 23.41 -37.91
CA VAL A 793 -17.17 24.21 -36.84
C VAL A 793 -16.52 23.27 -35.83
N GLU A 794 -15.22 23.42 -35.61
CA GLU A 794 -14.52 22.77 -34.49
C GLU A 794 -14.66 23.59 -33.21
N LYS A 795 -14.42 23.00 -32.04
CA LYS A 795 -14.55 23.69 -30.75
C LYS A 795 -13.60 24.88 -30.61
N GLU A 796 -12.40 24.81 -31.19
CA GLU A 796 -11.45 25.92 -31.28
C GLU A 796 -11.94 27.05 -32.20
N GLY A 797 -12.87 26.73 -33.11
CA GLY A 797 -13.52 27.69 -34.00
C GLY A 797 -14.67 28.47 -33.35
N ILE A 798 -15.03 28.18 -32.09
CA ILE A 798 -16.00 28.98 -31.32
C ILE A 798 -15.29 30.22 -30.75
N ASN A 799 -15.76 31.40 -31.15
CA ASN A 799 -15.15 32.66 -30.73
C ASN A 799 -15.73 33.18 -29.41
N ILE A 800 -17.04 33.00 -29.21
CA ILE A 800 -17.77 33.49 -28.04
C ILE A 800 -18.64 32.38 -27.49
N VAL A 801 -18.67 32.22 -26.16
CA VAL A 801 -19.64 31.38 -25.46
C VAL A 801 -20.48 32.27 -24.55
N VAL A 802 -21.79 32.16 -24.62
CA VAL A 802 -22.72 32.83 -23.71
C VAL A 802 -23.46 31.75 -22.92
N VAL A 803 -23.30 31.76 -21.61
CA VAL A 803 -24.10 30.92 -20.71
C VAL A 803 -25.26 31.76 -20.20
N THR A 804 -26.49 31.34 -20.50
CA THR A 804 -27.72 32.06 -20.13
C THR A 804 -27.83 32.19 -18.62
N HIS A 805 -27.56 31.12 -17.87
CA HIS A 805 -27.54 31.10 -16.41
C HIS A 805 -26.77 29.88 -15.86
N GLY A 806 -26.50 29.85 -14.55
CA GLY A 806 -25.53 28.94 -13.92
C GLY A 806 -26.03 27.55 -13.54
N HIS A 807 -27.11 27.04 -14.12
CA HIS A 807 -27.52 25.65 -13.87
C HIS A 807 -26.68 24.65 -14.67
N ILE A 808 -26.49 23.46 -14.11
CA ILE A 808 -25.51 22.47 -14.57
C ILE A 808 -25.83 21.92 -15.96
N ASP A 809 -27.11 21.89 -16.31
CA ASP A 809 -27.67 21.48 -17.59
C ASP A 809 -27.52 22.52 -18.70
N HIS A 810 -27.08 23.74 -18.37
CA HIS A 810 -26.76 24.81 -19.33
C HIS A 810 -25.27 25.10 -19.43
N CYS A 811 -24.47 24.80 -18.39
CA CYS A 811 -23.05 25.15 -18.36
C CYS A 811 -22.08 23.96 -18.23
N GLY A 812 -22.59 22.72 -18.28
CA GLY A 812 -21.85 21.50 -17.97
C GLY A 812 -20.57 21.28 -18.79
N ASN A 813 -20.56 21.69 -20.05
CA ASN A 813 -19.39 21.53 -20.93
C ASN A 813 -18.61 22.82 -21.20
N LEU A 814 -18.72 23.84 -20.34
CA LEU A 814 -18.00 25.10 -20.53
C LEU A 814 -16.48 24.89 -20.73
N GLY A 815 -15.91 23.86 -20.08
CA GLY A 815 -14.50 23.49 -20.18
C GLY A 815 -14.04 22.97 -21.56
N LEU A 816 -14.96 22.69 -22.50
CA LEU A 816 -14.62 22.29 -23.87
C LEU A 816 -14.15 23.48 -24.73
N PHE A 817 -14.62 24.70 -24.44
CA PHE A 817 -14.45 25.88 -25.29
C PHE A 817 -13.44 26.88 -24.72
N LYS A 818 -12.24 26.39 -24.38
CA LYS A 818 -11.20 27.16 -23.66
C LYS A 818 -10.67 28.39 -24.41
N SER A 819 -10.76 28.37 -25.75
CA SER A 819 -10.28 29.45 -26.61
C SER A 819 -11.31 30.57 -26.80
N ALA A 820 -12.56 30.35 -26.38
CA ALA A 820 -13.66 31.30 -26.57
C ALA A 820 -13.67 32.37 -25.48
N LYS A 821 -14.20 33.55 -25.81
CA LYS A 821 -14.58 34.56 -24.82
C LYS A 821 -15.91 34.17 -24.19
N ILE A 822 -15.91 33.90 -22.89
CA ILE A 822 -17.06 33.39 -22.14
C ILE A 822 -17.79 34.54 -21.45
N TYR A 823 -19.11 34.58 -21.59
CA TYR A 823 -20.04 35.46 -20.88
C TYR A 823 -20.95 34.61 -20.00
N MET A 824 -20.93 34.84 -18.69
CA MET A 824 -21.75 34.09 -17.74
C MET A 824 -22.08 34.97 -16.53
N ALA A 825 -23.36 35.13 -16.22
CA ALA A 825 -23.85 36.01 -15.16
C ALA A 825 -23.30 37.45 -15.29
N SER A 826 -22.43 37.87 -14.37
CA SER A 826 -21.76 39.18 -14.41
C SER A 826 -20.28 39.09 -14.81
N ASN A 827 -19.80 37.93 -15.26
CA ASN A 827 -18.40 37.70 -15.61
C ASN A 827 -18.18 37.57 -17.12
N ILE A 828 -17.05 38.11 -17.55
CA ILE A 828 -16.45 37.90 -18.86
C ILE A 828 -15.10 37.21 -18.63
N ALA A 829 -14.84 36.09 -19.29
CA ALA A 829 -13.57 35.37 -19.16
C ALA A 829 -12.97 35.04 -20.52
N VAL A 830 -11.66 35.25 -20.69
CA VAL A 830 -10.93 34.84 -21.90
C VAL A 830 -9.46 34.57 -21.54
N ASN A 831 -8.89 33.45 -21.99
CA ASN A 831 -7.48 33.11 -21.77
C ASN A 831 -7.00 33.20 -20.30
N GLY A 832 -7.89 32.96 -19.33
CA GLY A 832 -7.59 33.04 -17.90
C GLY A 832 -7.71 34.44 -17.27
N GLU A 833 -8.06 35.46 -18.06
CA GLU A 833 -8.36 36.82 -17.57
C GLU A 833 -9.87 36.96 -17.33
N TYR A 834 -10.24 37.67 -16.24
CA TYR A 834 -11.63 37.90 -15.84
C TYR A 834 -11.95 39.39 -15.78
N ASP A 835 -13.08 39.77 -16.36
CA ASP A 835 -13.65 41.12 -16.31
C ASP A 835 -15.13 41.07 -15.89
N SER A 836 -15.69 42.22 -15.52
CA SER A 836 -17.09 42.36 -15.13
C SER A 836 -17.93 42.89 -16.29
N LEU A 837 -19.10 42.27 -16.50
CA LEU A 837 -20.05 42.68 -17.50
C LEU A 837 -20.61 44.07 -17.15
N SER A 838 -20.41 45.06 -18.03
CA SER A 838 -20.77 46.47 -17.79
C SER A 838 -22.26 46.66 -17.48
N GLU A 839 -22.61 47.80 -16.87
CA GLU A 839 -24.00 48.19 -16.63
C GLU A 839 -24.73 48.62 -17.92
N GLU A 840 -24.00 48.77 -19.03
CA GLU A 840 -24.58 49.06 -20.34
C GLU A 840 -25.33 47.83 -20.86
N ASN A 841 -26.62 47.99 -21.18
CA ASN A 841 -27.50 46.92 -21.65
C ASN A 841 -28.38 47.50 -22.79
N PRO A 842 -28.32 46.98 -24.02
CA PRO A 842 -27.66 45.74 -24.47
C PRO A 842 -26.14 45.86 -24.66
N ILE A 843 -25.45 44.71 -24.63
CA ILE A 843 -24.02 44.58 -24.95
C ILE A 843 -23.89 43.98 -26.36
N MET A 844 -23.29 44.72 -27.27
CA MET A 844 -23.13 44.28 -28.65
C MET A 844 -22.02 43.23 -28.78
N LEU A 845 -22.37 42.02 -29.23
CA LEU A 845 -21.41 40.94 -29.54
C LEU A 845 -20.96 41.02 -31.00
N THR A 846 -21.90 41.27 -31.90
CA THR A 846 -21.68 41.65 -33.30
C THR A 846 -22.77 42.65 -33.71
N PRO A 847 -22.70 43.35 -34.86
CA PRO A 847 -23.72 44.35 -35.21
C PRO A 847 -25.15 43.84 -35.34
N ASP A 848 -25.34 42.52 -35.50
CA ASP A 848 -26.65 41.87 -35.59
C ASP A 848 -26.95 40.94 -34.39
N VAL A 849 -26.04 40.86 -33.40
CA VAL A 849 -26.18 39.99 -32.22
C VAL A 849 -25.83 40.77 -30.94
N ASP A 850 -26.82 40.91 -30.07
CA ASP A 850 -26.69 41.63 -28.80
C ASP A 850 -27.02 40.71 -27.61
N LEU A 851 -26.28 40.88 -26.52
CA LEU A 851 -26.49 40.24 -25.23
C LEU A 851 -27.31 41.16 -24.31
N ASN A 852 -28.40 40.65 -23.73
CA ASN A 852 -29.25 41.40 -22.82
C ASN A 852 -29.37 40.72 -21.45
N ARG A 853 -29.32 41.52 -20.37
CA ARG A 853 -29.73 41.05 -19.03
C ARG A 853 -31.26 41.02 -18.93
N CYS A 854 -31.81 39.86 -18.57
CA CYS A 854 -33.25 39.63 -18.40
C CYS A 854 -33.49 38.74 -17.18
N PRO A 855 -33.26 39.25 -15.96
CA PRO A 855 -33.31 38.43 -14.75
C PRO A 855 -34.73 37.93 -14.48
N GLY A 856 -34.83 36.79 -13.80
CA GLY A 856 -36.10 36.22 -13.45
C GLY A 856 -36.01 34.78 -12.98
N HIS A 857 -35.47 33.91 -13.82
CA HIS A 857 -35.24 32.51 -13.46
C HIS A 857 -34.15 32.43 -12.39
N THR A 858 -33.07 33.17 -12.63
CA THR A 858 -32.05 33.57 -11.67
C THR A 858 -31.98 35.10 -11.57
N ASP A 859 -31.15 35.65 -10.69
CA ASP A 859 -30.92 37.11 -10.62
C ASP A 859 -29.98 37.63 -11.71
N HIS A 860 -29.37 36.75 -12.51
CA HIS A 860 -28.33 37.08 -13.49
C HIS A 860 -28.57 36.51 -14.90
N ASP A 861 -29.80 36.15 -15.24
CA ASP A 861 -30.09 35.55 -16.55
C ASP A 861 -29.72 36.48 -17.72
N LEU A 862 -29.10 35.87 -18.71
CA LEU A 862 -28.69 36.48 -19.97
C LEU A 862 -29.49 35.88 -21.13
N ILE A 863 -29.88 36.74 -22.07
CA ILE A 863 -30.48 36.32 -23.34
C ILE A 863 -29.65 36.83 -24.51
N VAL A 864 -29.64 36.08 -25.61
CA VAL A 864 -28.99 36.48 -26.86
C VAL A 864 -30.05 36.86 -27.88
N VAL A 865 -30.00 38.10 -28.36
CA VAL A 865 -30.93 38.64 -29.36
C VAL A 865 -30.22 38.71 -30.71
N VAL A 866 -30.73 37.93 -31.68
CA VAL A 866 -30.18 37.85 -33.04
C VAL A 866 -31.16 38.51 -34.01
N ARG A 867 -30.73 39.58 -34.68
CA ARG A 867 -31.56 40.36 -35.61
C ARG A 867 -31.24 39.99 -37.05
N ASN A 868 -32.15 40.35 -37.96
CA ASN A 868 -31.96 40.21 -39.41
C ASN A 868 -31.69 38.76 -39.89
N THR A 869 -32.18 37.75 -39.17
CA THR A 869 -32.15 36.34 -39.63
C THR A 869 -33.23 36.09 -40.69
N GLU A 870 -33.15 34.98 -41.41
CA GLU A 870 -34.23 34.54 -42.32
C GLU A 870 -35.59 34.37 -41.63
N LEU A 871 -35.60 34.09 -40.32
CA LEU A 871 -36.81 33.93 -39.50
C LEU A 871 -37.30 35.23 -38.85
N GLY A 872 -36.58 36.35 -39.02
CA GLY A 872 -36.81 37.60 -38.30
C GLY A 872 -35.90 37.75 -37.08
N CYS A 873 -36.41 38.32 -35.99
CA CYS A 873 -35.69 38.44 -34.72
C CYS A 873 -35.80 37.13 -33.91
N VAL A 874 -34.68 36.45 -33.66
CA VAL A 874 -34.63 35.22 -32.85
C VAL A 874 -34.00 35.53 -31.50
N VAL A 875 -34.65 35.13 -30.41
CA VAL A 875 -34.12 35.28 -29.05
C VAL A 875 -33.83 33.92 -28.43
N VAL A 876 -32.59 33.69 -28.04
CA VAL A 876 -32.20 32.54 -27.19
C VAL A 876 -32.40 32.95 -25.74
N ALA A 877 -33.43 32.41 -25.11
CA ALA A 877 -33.96 32.91 -23.85
C ALA A 877 -33.50 32.12 -22.62
N GLY A 878 -32.97 30.91 -22.80
CA GLY A 878 -32.79 29.96 -21.70
C GLY A 878 -34.10 29.75 -20.94
N ASP A 879 -34.00 29.47 -19.65
CA ASP A 879 -35.12 29.15 -18.76
C ASP A 879 -36.02 30.35 -18.41
N ILE A 880 -35.76 31.54 -19.00
CA ILE A 880 -36.79 32.58 -19.01
C ILE A 880 -38.08 32.06 -19.67
N PHE A 881 -37.93 31.15 -20.65
CA PHE A 881 -38.97 30.27 -21.17
C PHE A 881 -38.53 28.81 -21.04
N GLU A 882 -39.23 28.00 -20.25
CA GLU A 882 -38.90 26.58 -20.10
C GLU A 882 -39.18 25.82 -21.41
N SER A 883 -40.34 26.09 -22.04
CA SER A 883 -40.76 25.54 -23.33
C SER A 883 -41.88 26.40 -23.93
N GLU A 884 -42.36 26.11 -25.14
CA GLU A 884 -43.48 26.85 -25.78
C GLU A 884 -44.75 26.84 -24.92
N ASP A 885 -45.05 25.71 -24.27
CA ASP A 885 -46.27 25.48 -23.49
C ASP A 885 -46.02 25.48 -21.97
N ASP A 886 -45.07 26.31 -21.49
CA ASP A 886 -44.64 26.35 -20.08
C ASP A 886 -45.63 27.03 -19.11
N ALA A 887 -46.80 27.47 -19.58
CA ALA A 887 -47.95 27.99 -18.85
C ALA A 887 -47.62 28.66 -17.49
N GLU A 888 -48.05 28.07 -16.37
CA GLU A 888 -47.69 28.53 -15.00
C GLU A 888 -46.48 27.76 -14.43
N GLN A 889 -45.91 26.81 -15.19
CA GLN A 889 -44.80 25.96 -14.74
C GLN A 889 -43.51 26.77 -14.57
N TRP A 890 -43.23 27.72 -15.46
CA TRP A 890 -42.05 28.58 -15.34
C TRP A 890 -42.05 29.38 -14.01
N LYS A 891 -43.21 29.73 -13.45
CA LYS A 891 -43.29 30.42 -12.14
C LYS A 891 -42.86 29.52 -10.98
N ALA A 892 -43.02 28.21 -11.11
CA ALA A 892 -42.66 27.25 -10.08
C ALA A 892 -41.15 27.02 -9.99
N VAL A 893 -40.44 27.19 -11.12
CA VAL A 893 -38.98 27.03 -11.21
C VAL A 893 -38.22 28.37 -11.19
N SER A 894 -38.94 29.49 -11.25
CA SER A 894 -38.41 30.84 -11.15
C SER A 894 -37.99 31.24 -9.73
N ALA A 895 -36.77 31.78 -9.58
CA ALA A 895 -36.35 32.42 -8.33
C ALA A 895 -37.00 33.80 -8.11
N TYR A 896 -37.37 34.51 -9.18
CA TYR A 896 -37.97 35.85 -9.14
C TYR A 896 -39.13 36.00 -10.13
N PRO A 897 -40.30 35.39 -9.85
CA PRO A 897 -41.41 35.34 -10.80
C PRO A 897 -41.87 36.70 -11.34
N GLU A 898 -41.87 37.75 -10.51
CA GLU A 898 -42.24 39.11 -10.94
C GLU A 898 -41.21 39.75 -11.88
N LYS A 899 -39.93 39.43 -11.72
CA LYS A 899 -38.86 39.91 -12.63
C LYS A 899 -38.88 39.09 -13.92
N GLN A 900 -39.05 37.77 -13.81
CA GLN A 900 -39.17 36.89 -14.97
C GLN A 900 -40.38 37.25 -15.82
N GLN A 901 -41.52 37.60 -15.22
CA GLN A 901 -42.69 38.10 -15.94
C GLN A 901 -42.35 39.32 -16.82
N LYS A 902 -41.65 40.32 -16.28
CA LYS A 902 -41.22 41.51 -17.03
C LYS A 902 -40.20 41.18 -18.12
N SER A 903 -39.28 40.25 -17.83
CA SER A 903 -38.31 39.75 -18.81
C SER A 903 -38.99 39.01 -19.96
N ARG A 904 -40.00 38.18 -19.67
CA ARG A 904 -40.84 37.51 -20.65
C ARG A 904 -41.63 38.50 -21.51
N GLU A 905 -42.25 39.52 -20.91
CA GLU A 905 -42.93 40.62 -21.62
C GLU A 905 -41.98 41.33 -22.60
N LYS A 906 -40.77 41.69 -22.13
CA LYS A 906 -39.73 42.31 -22.96
C LYS A 906 -39.32 41.41 -24.13
N ILE A 907 -39.15 40.10 -23.90
CA ILE A 907 -38.80 39.15 -24.96
C ILE A 907 -39.95 39.00 -25.97
N LEU A 908 -41.21 38.94 -25.50
CA LEU A 908 -42.38 38.83 -26.38
C LEU A 908 -42.62 40.07 -27.24
N GLU A 909 -42.19 41.26 -26.80
CA GLU A 909 -42.20 42.46 -27.65
C GLU A 909 -41.11 42.43 -28.74
N LEU A 910 -39.93 41.89 -28.40
CA LEU A 910 -38.74 41.90 -29.26
C LEU A 910 -38.66 40.73 -30.25
N ALA A 911 -39.06 39.53 -29.84
CA ALA A 911 -38.82 38.28 -30.56
C ALA A 911 -39.92 37.99 -31.59
N ASP A 912 -39.52 37.53 -32.77
CA ASP A 912 -40.42 36.84 -33.70
C ASP A 912 -40.40 35.32 -33.44
N TRP A 913 -39.24 34.80 -32.99
CA TRP A 913 -39.06 33.42 -32.57
C TRP A 913 -38.21 33.32 -31.29
N ILE A 914 -38.50 32.30 -30.48
CA ILE A 914 -37.87 32.09 -29.17
C ILE A 914 -37.30 30.68 -29.10
N ILE A 915 -36.03 30.57 -28.66
CA ILE A 915 -35.42 29.30 -28.25
C ILE A 915 -35.50 29.20 -26.73
N PRO A 916 -36.32 28.27 -26.18
CA PRO A 916 -36.46 28.06 -24.74
C PRO A 916 -35.32 27.23 -24.17
N GLY A 917 -35.22 27.19 -22.84
CA GLY A 917 -34.27 26.37 -22.11
C GLY A 917 -34.44 24.87 -22.36
N HIS A 918 -35.70 24.40 -22.39
CA HIS A 918 -36.04 22.98 -22.54
C HIS A 918 -37.14 22.77 -23.59
N GLY A 919 -36.80 22.95 -24.87
CA GLY A 919 -37.72 22.61 -25.96
C GLY A 919 -37.25 23.10 -27.31
N THR A 920 -38.04 22.86 -28.35
CA THR A 920 -37.76 23.33 -29.71
C THR A 920 -38.01 24.82 -29.85
N LEU A 921 -37.27 25.49 -30.74
CA LEU A 921 -37.58 26.82 -31.26
C LEU A 921 -39.08 26.95 -31.60
N PHE A 922 -39.75 27.99 -31.09
CA PHE A 922 -41.16 28.25 -31.35
C PHE A 922 -41.44 29.70 -31.78
N LYS A 923 -42.57 29.89 -32.46
CA LYS A 923 -42.95 31.20 -33.02
C LYS A 923 -43.70 32.01 -31.97
N ASN A 924 -43.27 33.25 -31.76
CA ASN A 924 -44.01 34.16 -30.88
C ASN A 924 -45.31 34.60 -31.58
N THR A 925 -46.46 34.16 -31.06
CA THR A 925 -47.77 34.61 -31.54
C THR A 925 -48.06 36.01 -31.01
N LYS A 926 -47.47 37.04 -31.63
CA LYS A 926 -47.83 38.44 -31.38
C LYS A 926 -49.33 38.60 -31.57
N THR A 927 -50.09 38.74 -30.49
CA THR A 927 -51.45 39.26 -30.59
C THR A 927 -51.30 40.72 -30.97
N CYS A 928 -51.61 41.07 -32.22
CA CYS A 928 -51.82 42.46 -32.59
C CYS A 928 -52.93 43.01 -31.68
N SER A 929 -52.56 43.71 -30.61
CA SER A 929 -53.39 44.79 -30.10
C SER A 929 -53.52 45.77 -31.25
N ALA A 930 -54.71 45.78 -31.86
CA ALA A 930 -55.11 46.86 -32.73
C ALA A 930 -54.87 48.17 -31.97
N ASN A 931 -54.14 49.09 -32.60
CA ASN A 931 -54.21 50.51 -32.25
C ASN A 931 -55.70 50.89 -32.19
N GLY A 932 -56.17 51.19 -30.98
CA GLY A 932 -57.15 52.25 -30.80
C GLY A 932 -56.40 53.57 -30.97
N ASP A 933 -56.91 54.38 -31.89
CA ASP A 933 -56.58 55.77 -32.26
C ASP A 933 -55.66 56.58 -31.34
#